data_AF-A0A4D9D1Z4-F1
#
_entry.id   AF-A0A4D9D1Z4-F1
#
_cell.length_a   1.000
_cell.length_b   1.000
_cell.length_c   1.000
_cell.angle_alpha   90.00
_cell.angle_beta   90.00
_cell.angle_gamma   90.00
#
_symmetry.space_group_name_H-M   'P 1'
#
loop_
_entity.id
_entity.type
_entity.pdbx_description
1 polymer ?
#
loop_
_entity_poly.entity_id
_entity_poly.type
_entity_poly.pdbx_seq_one_letter_code
_entity_poly.pdbx_strand_id
1 'polypeptide(L)'
;MKLGLTPTPCYKNLVLVGGGHAHVHVLKMWGMQPLPGVQLTLITRDLSTPYSGMLPGFIAGHYSEDDCHIDLTRLANFAGARLVHSEACGLDISQRHVLCRDDRPPLPYDILSLDIGSSPSTSLLDDPLDASTMGITPVKPIDGLSARWNVLLERVRQWPAEGPPLRLLVVGGGAAGVELALAMQFRLGQEMDGGGERVKVSLLTKGTTVLPSHPAKAQEIFIRIFKERGIDLHTQAEAASVKEDPSSPSSQPSSTPAPFARLNVLHTKDGRSFPYHECVWCTEGQAAPWLMKTGLTLDEKGFLAVNRHLQSVSDPYVFAAGDVSSMLEHPRPKAGVFAVRAGPPLLRNLKNALRGATLATYTPQDLPSMDPSTSLSSPPFSLSALSSFFTPSHPPNPSEPGSPPGEAATSVHSHTMRCGGCGSKVGASILSRVLSRIKQSHSCNEDILLGMGDDAAVFRPPPPPLLQIQTLDFFRIFFPRFDPYVFGQIAANHALSDCHAMNARPRTALAQAVVPLAASEKLTEGLLLQLLAGAVQVLNAAGCTLVGGHTSEGTELSLGFAITGEAHPSQLLYKKGILPISSHLKNDEEETEESEDRKRRRLDGMTWMNPGRSLSLASSPSTSFAPVPTFSLLLTKALGTGTIMAAAGQGQGNAKWEAGAVASMLQSNAKAADILWREGGAIAATDVTGFGVLGHLTEMIRGDNGMVGEDNLLTTAGTGQEGGVRARLILSSLPALPGAEDCLAKGITSSLAPANQHHARHLLRNVPTVAHSNTSCVRQHSKYPLLFDPQTAGGLLACVPVDKVGITLHALQAAGYEAACVIGKVWNDEKTDVHIELVID
;
A
#
# COMPACT_ATOMS: atom_id res chain seq x y z
N MET A 1 -14.23 -18.13 -28.12
CA MET A 1 -14.34 -16.66 -28.17
C MET A 1 -15.75 -16.26 -27.78
N LYS A 2 -15.98 -15.77 -26.55
CA LYS A 2 -17.24 -15.10 -26.19
C LYS A 2 -17.16 -13.71 -26.83
N LEU A 3 -18.02 -13.46 -27.83
CA LEU A 3 -18.24 -12.12 -28.38
C LEU A 3 -18.49 -11.15 -27.22
N GLY A 4 -17.71 -10.07 -27.18
CA GLY A 4 -17.68 -9.09 -26.10
C GLY A 4 -19.08 -8.56 -25.81
N LEU A 5 -19.60 -8.91 -24.63
CA LEU A 5 -20.68 -8.17 -24.01
C LEU A 5 -20.15 -6.75 -23.80
N THR A 6 -20.71 -5.79 -24.52
CA THR A 6 -20.56 -4.37 -24.17
C THR A 6 -20.92 -4.23 -22.69
N PRO A 7 -20.08 -3.59 -21.85
CA PRO A 7 -20.37 -3.47 -20.44
C PRO A 7 -21.72 -2.78 -20.29
N THR A 8 -22.65 -3.40 -19.56
CA THR A 8 -23.95 -2.80 -19.26
C THR A 8 -23.68 -1.49 -18.54
N PRO A 9 -24.15 -0.34 -19.07
CA PRO A 9 -23.85 0.93 -18.45
C PRO A 9 -24.48 0.96 -17.05
N CYS A 10 -23.75 1.56 -16.09
CA CYS A 10 -24.23 1.65 -14.72
C CYS A 10 -25.20 2.83 -14.58
N TYR A 11 -26.28 2.62 -13.82
CA TYR A 11 -27.35 3.60 -13.57
C TYR A 11 -27.47 3.96 -12.10
N LYS A 12 -27.11 3.04 -11.18
CA LYS A 12 -27.21 3.24 -9.74
C LYS A 12 -25.91 2.88 -9.01
N ASN A 13 -25.67 3.53 -7.88
CA ASN A 13 -24.56 3.27 -6.98
C ASN A 13 -25.03 2.61 -5.68
N LEU A 14 -24.50 1.41 -5.41
CA LEU A 14 -24.51 0.81 -4.08
C LEU A 14 -23.15 1.04 -3.44
N VAL A 15 -23.13 1.74 -2.31
CA VAL A 15 -21.92 1.98 -1.52
C VAL A 15 -21.99 1.19 -0.22
N LEU A 16 -21.00 0.34 0.01
CA LEU A 16 -20.76 -0.38 1.25
C LEU A 16 -19.64 0.36 2.00
N VAL A 17 -19.89 0.76 3.24
CA VAL A 17 -18.88 1.39 4.10
C VAL A 17 -18.51 0.43 5.22
N GLY A 18 -17.23 0.07 5.27
CA GLY A 18 -16.68 -0.95 6.16
C GLY A 18 -16.70 -2.35 5.56
N GLY A 19 -15.61 -3.09 5.74
CA GLY A 19 -15.46 -4.48 5.32
C GLY A 19 -15.95 -5.51 6.33
N GLY A 20 -16.92 -5.16 7.19
CA GLY A 20 -17.41 -6.05 8.24
C GLY A 20 -18.04 -7.34 7.73
N HIS A 21 -18.38 -8.24 8.67
CA HIS A 21 -18.80 -9.60 8.34
C HIS A 21 -20.09 -9.65 7.51
N ALA A 22 -21.03 -8.72 7.68
CA ALA A 22 -22.24 -8.68 6.88
C ALA A 22 -21.91 -8.24 5.45
N HIS A 23 -21.03 -7.26 5.27
CA HIS A 23 -20.58 -6.81 3.96
C HIS A 23 -19.70 -7.84 3.23
N VAL A 24 -18.87 -8.61 3.94
CA VAL A 24 -18.17 -9.77 3.36
C VAL A 24 -19.16 -10.73 2.72
N HIS A 25 -20.27 -11.05 3.42
CA HIS A 25 -21.34 -11.87 2.85
C HIS A 25 -22.00 -11.22 1.64
N VAL A 26 -22.30 -9.92 1.71
CA VAL A 26 -22.86 -9.15 0.59
C VAL A 26 -21.94 -9.24 -0.63
N LEU A 27 -20.64 -8.99 -0.49
CA LEU A 27 -19.67 -9.05 -1.60
C LEU A 27 -19.59 -10.45 -2.21
N LYS A 28 -19.46 -11.49 -1.38
CA LYS A 28 -19.39 -12.88 -1.86
C LYS A 28 -20.64 -13.24 -2.66
N MET A 29 -21.82 -13.03 -2.08
CA MET A 29 -23.09 -13.38 -2.74
C MET A 29 -23.39 -12.47 -3.93
N TRP A 30 -22.91 -11.23 -3.94
CA TRP A 30 -22.98 -10.33 -5.09
C TRP A 30 -22.12 -10.83 -6.25
N GLY A 31 -20.88 -11.28 -6.00
CA GLY A 31 -20.03 -11.89 -7.02
C GLY A 31 -20.63 -13.16 -7.63
N MET A 32 -21.37 -13.94 -6.83
CA MET A 32 -22.11 -15.11 -7.31
C MET A 32 -23.31 -14.73 -8.20
N GLN A 33 -23.99 -13.62 -7.91
CA GLN A 33 -25.16 -13.17 -8.66
C GLN A 33 -25.26 -11.63 -8.64
N PRO A 34 -24.51 -10.93 -9.52
CA PRO A 34 -24.49 -9.48 -9.53
C PRO A 34 -25.82 -8.91 -10.03
N LEU A 35 -26.14 -7.67 -9.65
CA LEU A 35 -27.29 -6.95 -10.18
C LEU A 35 -26.83 -6.09 -11.37
N PRO A 36 -27.28 -6.36 -12.62
CA PRO A 36 -26.91 -5.57 -13.78
C PRO A 36 -27.30 -4.09 -13.61
N GLY A 37 -26.48 -3.19 -14.16
CA GLY A 37 -26.73 -1.75 -14.11
C GLY A 37 -26.44 -1.08 -12.76
N VAL A 38 -25.87 -1.80 -11.78
CA VAL A 38 -25.46 -1.24 -10.49
C VAL A 38 -23.95 -1.26 -10.36
N GLN A 39 -23.37 -0.11 -10.02
CA GLN A 39 -21.98 -0.02 -9.59
C GLN A 39 -21.90 -0.29 -8.09
N LEU A 40 -21.16 -1.34 -7.71
CA LEU A 40 -20.84 -1.65 -6.32
C LEU A 40 -19.51 -1.00 -5.93
N THR A 41 -19.49 -0.27 -4.82
CA THR A 41 -18.27 0.32 -4.24
C THR A 41 -18.14 -0.12 -2.79
N LEU A 42 -16.96 -0.61 -2.39
CA LEU A 42 -16.59 -0.84 -0.99
C LEU A 42 -15.63 0.27 -0.56
N ILE A 43 -15.99 1.04 0.46
CA ILE A 43 -15.11 1.99 1.15
C ILE A 43 -14.67 1.33 2.45
N THR A 44 -13.37 1.10 2.63
CA THR A 44 -12.85 0.46 3.84
C THR A 44 -11.48 1.02 4.22
N ARG A 45 -11.23 1.14 5.52
CA ARG A 45 -9.91 1.46 6.08
C ARG A 45 -8.99 0.24 6.05
N ASP A 46 -9.53 -0.93 6.35
CA ASP A 46 -8.76 -2.17 6.46
C ASP A 46 -8.97 -2.99 5.18
N LEU A 47 -7.88 -3.47 4.56
CA LEU A 47 -7.92 -4.34 3.37
C LEU A 47 -7.97 -5.84 3.73
N SER A 48 -7.67 -6.15 4.98
CA SER A 48 -7.66 -7.50 5.55
C SER A 48 -8.53 -7.49 6.80
N THR A 49 -9.71 -8.09 6.72
CA THR A 49 -10.65 -8.09 7.86
C THR A 49 -10.47 -9.36 8.69
N PRO A 50 -10.23 -9.24 10.01
CA PRO A 50 -10.13 -10.41 10.88
C PRO A 50 -11.48 -11.10 11.06
N TYR A 51 -11.49 -12.43 10.94
CA TYR A 51 -12.63 -13.24 11.33
C TYR A 51 -12.62 -13.46 12.84
N SER A 52 -13.41 -12.64 13.55
CA SER A 52 -13.43 -12.56 15.01
C SER A 52 -13.57 -13.91 15.75
N GLY A 53 -14.27 -14.88 15.17
CA GLY A 53 -14.45 -16.21 15.76
C GLY A 53 -13.19 -17.10 15.75
N MET A 54 -12.20 -16.79 14.91
CA MET A 54 -10.93 -17.53 14.87
C MET A 54 -9.83 -16.85 15.68
N LEU A 55 -10.08 -15.64 16.19
CA LEU A 55 -9.10 -14.85 16.91
C LEU A 55 -8.49 -15.60 18.11
N PRO A 56 -9.26 -16.27 19.00
CA PRO A 56 -8.66 -17.05 20.09
C PRO A 56 -7.71 -18.15 19.59
N GLY A 57 -8.03 -18.80 18.47
CA GLY A 57 -7.15 -19.82 17.87
C GLY A 57 -5.88 -19.23 17.26
N PHE A 58 -5.96 -18.05 16.65
CA PHE A 58 -4.79 -17.31 16.18
C PHE A 58 -3.88 -16.93 17.35
N ILE A 59 -4.45 -16.36 18.42
CA ILE A 59 -3.72 -16.01 19.65
C ILE A 59 -3.06 -17.24 20.28
N ALA A 60 -3.75 -18.39 20.30
CA ALA A 60 -3.19 -19.65 20.76
C ALA A 60 -2.09 -20.23 19.85
N GLY A 61 -1.93 -19.72 18.62
CA GLY A 61 -0.97 -20.19 17.63
C GLY A 61 -1.44 -21.39 16.79
N HIS A 62 -2.75 -21.62 16.70
CA HIS A 62 -3.36 -22.68 15.89
C HIS A 62 -3.59 -22.28 14.43
N TYR A 63 -3.63 -20.98 14.15
CA TYR A 63 -3.85 -20.41 12.83
C TYR A 63 -2.77 -19.37 12.55
N SER A 64 -2.37 -19.23 11.28
CA SER A 64 -1.60 -18.08 10.83
C SER A 64 -2.49 -16.84 10.74
N GLU A 65 -1.89 -15.67 10.55
CA GLU A 65 -2.64 -14.43 10.29
C GLU A 65 -3.48 -14.58 9.01
N ASP A 66 -2.92 -15.15 7.96
CA ASP A 66 -3.61 -15.30 6.68
C ASP A 66 -4.79 -16.31 6.75
N ASP A 67 -4.74 -17.29 7.67
CA ASP A 67 -5.85 -18.23 7.89
C ASP A 67 -7.07 -17.57 8.55
N CYS A 68 -6.84 -16.55 9.39
CA CYS A 68 -7.88 -15.91 10.18
C CYS A 68 -8.37 -14.58 9.62
N HIS A 69 -7.83 -14.12 8.49
CA HIS A 69 -8.23 -12.89 7.83
C HIS A 69 -8.87 -13.11 6.47
N ILE A 70 -9.80 -12.23 6.13
CA ILE A 70 -10.46 -12.18 4.84
C ILE A 70 -9.82 -11.07 4.02
N ASP A 71 -9.20 -11.45 2.90
CA ASP A 71 -8.65 -10.52 1.91
C ASP A 71 -9.79 -9.81 1.16
N LEU A 72 -10.07 -8.56 1.55
CA LEU A 72 -11.14 -7.77 0.95
C LEU A 72 -10.79 -7.31 -0.47
N THR A 73 -9.51 -7.23 -0.82
CA THR A 73 -9.08 -6.89 -2.18
C THR A 73 -9.48 -7.99 -3.15
N ARG A 74 -9.14 -9.25 -2.82
CA ARG A 74 -9.57 -10.42 -3.59
C ARG A 74 -11.08 -10.54 -3.65
N LEU A 75 -11.77 -10.33 -2.53
CA LEU A 75 -13.22 -10.46 -2.46
C LEU A 75 -13.94 -9.34 -3.25
N ALA A 76 -13.45 -8.11 -3.19
CA ALA A 76 -13.97 -6.99 -3.97
C ALA A 76 -13.77 -7.22 -5.47
N ASN A 77 -12.59 -7.69 -5.87
CA ASN A 77 -12.30 -8.07 -7.26
C ASN A 77 -13.25 -9.19 -7.73
N PHE A 78 -13.46 -10.23 -6.93
CA PHE A 78 -14.44 -11.29 -7.22
C PHE A 78 -15.87 -10.75 -7.35
N ALA A 79 -16.27 -9.81 -6.50
CA ALA A 79 -17.58 -9.17 -6.55
C ALA A 79 -17.74 -8.18 -7.72
N GLY A 80 -16.64 -7.85 -8.43
CA GLY A 80 -16.60 -6.76 -9.39
C GLY A 80 -16.86 -5.38 -8.76
N ALA A 81 -16.57 -5.23 -7.46
CA ALA A 81 -16.73 -4.01 -6.70
C ALA A 81 -15.52 -3.08 -6.88
N ARG A 82 -15.76 -1.77 -6.93
CA ARG A 82 -14.69 -0.78 -6.78
C ARG A 82 -14.24 -0.76 -5.32
N LEU A 83 -12.96 -1.01 -5.09
CA LEU A 83 -12.38 -0.89 -3.75
C LEU A 83 -11.81 0.52 -3.56
N VAL A 84 -12.28 1.21 -2.53
CA VAL A 84 -11.81 2.51 -2.09
C VAL A 84 -11.15 2.31 -0.73
N HIS A 85 -9.82 2.35 -0.72
CA HIS A 85 -9.02 2.26 0.50
C HIS A 85 -8.94 3.64 1.17
N SER A 86 -9.93 3.94 2.02
CA SER A 86 -10.06 5.21 2.72
C SER A 86 -11.00 5.05 3.91
N GLU A 87 -10.84 5.88 4.94
CA GLU A 87 -11.73 5.90 6.09
C GLU A 87 -12.90 6.86 5.86
N ALA A 88 -14.13 6.35 6.02
CA ALA A 88 -15.32 7.20 6.06
C ALA A 88 -15.38 7.94 7.40
N CYS A 89 -15.52 9.26 7.33
CA CYS A 89 -15.53 10.16 8.50
C CYS A 89 -16.85 10.90 8.69
N GLY A 90 -17.84 10.67 7.82
CA GLY A 90 -19.15 11.29 7.90
C GLY A 90 -20.05 10.95 6.72
N LEU A 91 -21.30 11.39 6.81
CA LEU A 91 -22.30 11.30 5.73
C LEU A 91 -22.96 12.66 5.54
N ASP A 92 -23.07 13.09 4.29
CA ASP A 92 -23.99 14.16 3.90
C ASP A 92 -25.26 13.50 3.38
N ILE A 93 -26.26 13.41 4.23
CA ILE A 93 -27.55 12.78 3.93
C ILE A 93 -28.31 13.60 2.87
N SER A 94 -28.20 14.93 2.90
CA SER A 94 -28.92 15.81 1.99
C SER A 94 -28.48 15.63 0.53
N GLN A 95 -27.17 15.48 0.32
CA GLN A 95 -26.58 15.28 -1.00
C GLN A 95 -26.38 13.80 -1.35
N ARG A 96 -26.62 12.88 -0.40
CA ARG A 96 -26.33 11.45 -0.49
C ARG A 96 -24.87 11.18 -0.86
N HIS A 97 -23.97 11.71 -0.03
CA HIS A 97 -22.54 11.48 -0.14
C HIS A 97 -21.94 10.82 1.10
N VAL A 98 -20.96 9.94 0.88
CA VAL A 98 -20.02 9.51 1.92
C VAL A 98 -18.86 10.48 1.96
N LEU A 99 -18.53 10.99 3.14
CA LEU A 99 -17.36 11.83 3.39
C LEU A 99 -16.20 10.94 3.80
N CYS A 100 -15.05 11.11 3.14
CA CYS A 100 -13.83 10.34 3.39
C CYS A 100 -12.74 11.25 3.99
N ARG A 101 -11.74 10.66 4.64
CA ARG A 101 -10.54 11.37 5.10
C ARG A 101 -9.67 11.91 3.95
N ASP A 102 -8.65 12.67 4.34
CA ASP A 102 -7.55 13.16 3.48
C ASP A 102 -8.02 14.07 2.35
N ASP A 103 -9.05 14.89 2.63
CA ASP A 103 -9.69 15.83 1.70
C ASP A 103 -10.17 15.19 0.38
N ARG A 104 -10.33 13.86 0.38
CA ARG A 104 -10.86 13.13 -0.76
C ARG A 104 -12.28 13.64 -1.06
N PRO A 105 -12.61 13.95 -2.33
CA PRO A 105 -13.94 14.42 -2.67
C PRO A 105 -15.02 13.41 -2.24
N PRO A 106 -16.19 13.88 -1.80
CA PRO A 106 -17.27 13.00 -1.36
C PRO A 106 -17.72 12.01 -2.45
N LEU A 107 -18.08 10.79 -2.02
CA LEU A 107 -18.50 9.71 -2.92
C LEU A 107 -20.04 9.56 -2.93
N PRO A 108 -20.71 9.66 -4.09
CA PRO A 108 -22.16 9.60 -4.17
C PRO A 108 -22.72 8.19 -4.07
N TYR A 109 -23.84 8.05 -3.39
CA TYR A 109 -24.61 6.81 -3.30
C TYR A 109 -26.07 7.00 -3.71
N ASP A 110 -26.68 5.92 -4.22
CA ASP A 110 -28.14 5.80 -4.32
C ASP A 110 -28.69 4.97 -3.17
N ILE A 111 -27.96 3.91 -2.79
CA ILE A 111 -28.17 3.13 -1.59
C ILE A 111 -26.83 2.98 -0.86
N LEU A 112 -26.86 3.17 0.46
CA LEU A 112 -25.71 3.06 1.34
C LEU A 112 -25.94 1.93 2.34
N SER A 113 -24.89 1.18 2.67
CA SER A 113 -24.89 0.25 3.80
C SER A 113 -23.67 0.48 4.69
N LEU A 114 -23.85 0.48 6.01
CA LEU A 114 -22.77 0.59 7.00
C LEU A 114 -22.51 -0.75 7.71
N ASP A 115 -21.25 -1.17 7.75
CA ASP A 115 -20.74 -2.32 8.51
C ASP A 115 -19.27 -2.07 8.91
N ILE A 116 -19.07 -0.99 9.67
CA ILE A 116 -17.76 -0.47 10.11
C ILE A 116 -17.30 -1.00 11.48
N GLY A 117 -18.03 -1.97 12.05
CA GLY A 117 -17.75 -2.46 13.39
C GLY A 117 -18.07 -1.45 14.50
N SER A 118 -17.38 -1.57 15.64
CA SER A 118 -17.47 -0.65 16.78
C SER A 118 -16.11 0.01 17.06
N SER A 119 -16.13 1.20 17.65
CA SER A 119 -14.94 1.95 18.04
C SER A 119 -14.41 1.50 19.41
N PRO A 120 -13.12 1.75 19.73
CA PRO A 120 -12.57 1.38 21.02
C PRO A 120 -13.27 2.17 22.12
N SER A 121 -13.56 1.50 23.24
CA SER A 121 -14.06 2.17 24.45
C SER A 121 -12.89 2.52 25.36
N THR A 122 -12.30 3.70 25.21
CA THR A 122 -11.23 4.19 26.09
C THR A 122 -11.76 5.20 27.12
N SER A 123 -13.00 5.04 27.59
CA SER A 123 -13.65 5.96 28.55
C SER A 123 -12.99 6.04 29.93
N LEU A 124 -11.85 5.38 30.15
CA LEU A 124 -11.07 5.37 31.39
C LEU A 124 -9.68 6.01 31.22
N LEU A 125 -9.36 6.49 30.00
CA LEU A 125 -8.12 7.17 29.66
C LEU A 125 -8.50 8.48 28.98
N ASP A 126 -7.94 9.59 29.45
CA ASP A 126 -8.22 10.92 28.88
C ASP A 126 -7.63 11.06 27.46
N ASP A 127 -6.64 10.23 27.08
CA ASP A 127 -6.02 10.19 25.75
C ASP A 127 -5.86 8.73 25.22
N PRO A 128 -6.26 8.39 23.98
CA PRO A 128 -5.95 7.10 23.35
C PRO A 128 -4.45 6.80 23.18
N LEU A 129 -3.55 7.80 23.15
CA LEU A 129 -2.10 7.58 23.22
C LEU A 129 -1.64 7.03 24.59
N ASP A 130 -2.42 7.21 25.66
CA ASP A 130 -2.10 6.66 26.98
C ASP A 130 -2.33 5.15 27.04
N ALA A 131 -3.17 4.58 26.17
CA ALA A 131 -3.47 3.14 26.22
C ALA A 131 -2.24 2.28 25.90
N SER A 132 -1.47 2.64 24.87
CA SER A 132 -0.26 1.92 24.47
C SER A 132 0.89 2.14 25.45
N THR A 133 1.03 3.35 26.01
CA THR A 133 2.06 3.66 27.02
C THR A 133 1.77 2.99 28.37
N MET A 134 0.50 2.75 28.69
CA MET A 134 0.04 2.05 29.91
C MET A 134 -0.15 0.53 29.74
N GLY A 135 0.35 -0.06 28.65
CA GLY A 135 0.30 -1.51 28.41
C GLY A 135 -1.13 -2.06 28.28
N ILE A 136 -2.07 -1.27 27.76
CA ILE A 136 -3.45 -1.68 27.52
C ILE A 136 -3.66 -1.97 26.03
N THR A 137 -4.04 -3.21 25.73
CA THR A 137 -4.38 -3.69 24.39
C THR A 137 -5.90 -3.83 24.26
N PRO A 138 -6.59 -2.90 23.57
CA PRO A 138 -8.00 -3.08 23.27
C PRO A 138 -8.22 -4.19 22.24
N VAL A 139 -9.22 -5.03 22.50
CA VAL A 139 -9.67 -6.10 21.59
C VAL A 139 -10.63 -5.58 20.54
N LYS A 140 -11.37 -4.50 20.83
CA LYS A 140 -12.24 -3.81 19.86
C LYS A 140 -11.72 -2.39 19.61
N PRO A 141 -11.66 -1.92 18.34
CA PRO A 141 -11.86 -2.68 17.12
C PRO A 141 -10.81 -3.80 17.02
N ILE A 142 -11.20 -4.91 16.40
CA ILE A 142 -10.34 -6.10 16.30
C ILE A 142 -9.12 -5.82 15.42
N ASP A 143 -9.25 -4.82 14.54
CA ASP A 143 -8.20 -4.38 13.65
C ASP A 143 -6.92 -3.99 14.42
N GLY A 144 -5.79 -4.45 13.90
CA GLY A 144 -4.46 -4.26 14.51
C GLY A 144 -4.19 -5.11 15.76
N LEU A 145 -5.13 -5.91 16.26
CA LEU A 145 -4.88 -6.79 17.41
C LEU A 145 -3.78 -7.81 17.10
N SER A 146 -3.72 -8.34 15.88
CA SER A 146 -2.66 -9.27 15.46
C SER A 146 -1.28 -8.63 15.51
N ALA A 147 -1.13 -7.39 15.07
CA ALA A 147 0.13 -6.65 15.17
C ALA A 147 0.53 -6.42 16.63
N ARG A 148 -0.41 -5.96 17.48
CA ARG A 148 -0.18 -5.78 18.93
C ARG A 148 0.21 -7.08 19.63
N TRP A 149 -0.44 -8.19 19.23
CA TRP A 149 -0.13 -9.52 19.74
C TRP A 149 1.27 -9.99 19.35
N ASN A 150 1.70 -9.78 18.11
CA ASN A 150 3.04 -10.14 17.66
C ASN A 150 4.12 -9.37 18.44
N VAL A 151 3.92 -8.07 18.67
CA VAL A 151 4.81 -7.26 19.53
C VAL A 151 4.89 -7.82 20.95
N LEU A 152 3.75 -8.21 21.53
CA LEU A 152 3.73 -8.87 22.83
C LEU A 152 4.50 -10.21 22.81
N LEU A 153 4.28 -11.05 21.81
CA LEU A 153 4.99 -12.33 21.67
C LEU A 153 6.50 -12.15 21.55
N GLU A 154 6.97 -11.23 20.73
CA GLU A 154 8.41 -10.94 20.58
C GLU A 154 9.04 -10.48 21.90
N ARG A 155 8.34 -9.62 22.64
CA ARG A 155 8.78 -9.22 23.97
C ARG A 155 8.81 -10.39 24.94
N VAL A 156 7.77 -11.23 24.97
CA VAL A 156 7.70 -12.38 25.88
C VAL A 156 8.80 -13.42 25.57
N ARG A 157 9.17 -13.61 24.30
CA ARG A 157 10.32 -14.45 23.91
C ARG A 157 11.67 -13.96 24.42
N GLN A 158 11.78 -12.66 24.68
CA GLN A 158 12.98 -12.05 25.23
C GLN A 158 12.92 -11.92 26.76
N TRP A 159 11.85 -12.42 27.40
CA TRP A 159 11.62 -12.26 28.84
C TRP A 159 12.68 -13.03 29.65
N PRO A 160 13.38 -12.39 30.60
CA PRO A 160 14.47 -13.05 31.32
C PRO A 160 14.02 -14.28 32.11
N ALA A 161 14.80 -15.36 32.03
CA ALA A 161 14.57 -16.60 32.78
C ALA A 161 14.48 -16.36 34.30
N GLU A 162 15.32 -15.46 34.84
CA GLU A 162 15.36 -15.09 36.27
C GLU A 162 14.46 -13.88 36.60
N GLY A 163 13.70 -13.35 35.63
CA GLY A 163 12.82 -12.20 35.80
C GLY A 163 11.55 -12.47 36.64
N PRO A 164 10.74 -11.44 36.92
CA PRO A 164 9.44 -11.63 37.58
C PRO A 164 8.46 -12.43 36.69
N PRO A 165 7.41 -13.03 37.27
CA PRO A 165 6.35 -13.65 36.48
C PRO A 165 5.59 -12.59 35.66
N LEU A 166 5.19 -12.94 34.44
CA LEU A 166 4.37 -12.11 33.59
C LEU A 166 2.94 -12.05 34.14
N ARG A 167 2.55 -10.88 34.63
CA ARG A 167 1.18 -10.57 35.07
C ARG A 167 0.35 -10.05 33.90
N LEU A 168 -0.60 -10.86 33.45
CA LEU A 168 -1.57 -10.53 32.42
C LEU A 168 -2.94 -10.26 33.05
N LEU A 169 -3.49 -9.08 32.80
CA LEU A 169 -4.82 -8.66 33.23
C LEU A 169 -5.78 -8.73 32.05
N VAL A 170 -6.97 -9.31 32.24
CA VAL A 170 -8.03 -9.33 31.22
C VAL A 170 -9.26 -8.64 31.78
N VAL A 171 -9.71 -7.58 31.14
CA VAL A 171 -10.87 -6.80 31.58
C VAL A 171 -12.08 -7.11 30.70
N GLY A 172 -13.09 -7.75 31.29
CA GLY A 172 -14.36 -8.11 30.64
C GLY A 172 -14.64 -9.61 30.70
N GLY A 173 -15.61 -10.02 31.52
CA GLY A 173 -16.01 -11.43 31.66
C GLY A 173 -16.98 -11.95 30.58
N GLY A 174 -16.99 -11.36 29.39
CA GLY A 174 -17.76 -11.89 28.24
C GLY A 174 -17.04 -13.05 27.54
N ALA A 175 -17.64 -13.62 26.49
CA ALA A 175 -17.06 -14.73 25.73
C ALA A 175 -15.63 -14.44 25.25
N ALA A 176 -15.42 -13.29 24.60
CA ALA A 176 -14.11 -12.89 24.12
C ALA A 176 -13.04 -12.80 25.22
N GLY A 177 -13.39 -12.25 26.40
CA GLY A 177 -12.42 -12.14 27.50
C GLY A 177 -12.06 -13.50 28.12
N VAL A 178 -13.04 -14.39 28.26
CA VAL A 178 -12.81 -15.77 28.73
C VAL A 178 -11.94 -16.54 27.75
N GLU A 179 -12.24 -16.49 26.45
CA GLU A 179 -11.48 -17.19 25.40
C GLU A 179 -10.06 -16.64 25.27
N LEU A 180 -9.87 -15.32 25.28
CA LEU A 180 -8.56 -14.70 25.17
C LEU A 180 -7.69 -14.96 26.41
N ALA A 181 -8.26 -14.92 27.62
CA ALA A 181 -7.51 -15.25 28.84
C ALA A 181 -6.89 -16.65 28.75
N LEU A 182 -7.68 -17.62 28.28
CA LEU A 182 -7.22 -19.01 28.10
C LEU A 182 -6.20 -19.14 26.97
N ALA A 183 -6.47 -18.55 25.81
CA ALA A 183 -5.59 -18.63 24.64
C ALA A 183 -4.23 -17.97 24.90
N MET A 184 -4.22 -16.81 25.55
CA MET A 184 -2.99 -16.10 25.90
C MET A 184 -2.20 -16.84 26.97
N GLN A 185 -2.86 -17.35 28.04
CA GLN A 185 -2.16 -18.16 29.05
C GLN A 185 -1.44 -19.35 28.39
N PHE A 186 -2.13 -20.05 27.48
CA PHE A 186 -1.60 -21.19 26.77
C PHE A 186 -0.41 -20.82 25.87
N ARG A 187 -0.53 -19.79 25.04
CA ARG A 187 0.53 -19.41 24.10
C ARG A 187 1.74 -18.80 24.80
N LEU A 188 1.52 -17.83 25.69
CA LEU A 188 2.63 -17.17 26.39
C LEU A 188 3.38 -18.15 27.28
N GLY A 189 2.69 -19.12 27.88
CA GLY A 189 3.32 -20.15 28.69
C GLY A 189 4.26 -21.08 27.91
N GLN A 190 4.09 -21.21 26.60
CA GLN A 190 5.01 -21.97 25.72
C GLN A 190 6.20 -21.14 25.24
N GLU A 191 6.05 -19.82 25.19
CA GLU A 191 7.08 -18.89 24.68
C GLU A 191 8.01 -18.40 25.79
N MET A 192 7.63 -18.53 27.06
CA MET A 192 8.45 -18.13 28.21
C MET A 192 9.42 -19.21 28.67
N ASP A 193 10.68 -18.81 28.85
CA ASP A 193 11.68 -19.62 29.56
C ASP A 193 11.24 -19.87 31.01
N GLY A 194 11.19 -21.14 31.41
CA GLY A 194 10.66 -21.56 32.72
C GLY A 194 9.17 -21.92 32.73
N GLY A 195 8.49 -21.86 31.57
CA GLY A 195 7.17 -22.45 31.34
C GLY A 195 5.97 -21.66 31.88
N GLY A 196 4.77 -22.23 31.68
CA GLY A 196 3.49 -21.54 31.88
C GLY A 196 3.16 -21.10 33.30
N GLU A 197 3.79 -21.66 34.34
CA GLU A 197 3.56 -21.25 35.74
C GLU A 197 4.00 -19.80 36.01
N ARG A 198 4.89 -19.26 35.16
CA ARG A 198 5.34 -17.86 35.20
C ARG A 198 4.35 -16.88 34.58
N VAL A 199 3.30 -17.33 33.90
CA VAL A 199 2.23 -16.48 33.38
C VAL A 199 1.08 -16.46 34.39
N LYS A 200 0.93 -15.34 35.11
CA LYS A 200 -0.16 -15.11 36.08
C LYS A 200 -1.26 -14.32 35.41
N VAL A 201 -2.44 -14.92 35.26
CA VAL A 201 -3.58 -14.31 34.59
C VAL A 201 -4.66 -13.96 35.61
N SER A 202 -5.12 -12.72 35.59
CA SER A 202 -6.27 -12.26 36.37
C SER A 202 -7.36 -11.73 35.42
N LEU A 203 -8.60 -12.16 35.61
CA LEU A 203 -9.75 -11.71 34.83
C LEU A 203 -10.71 -10.90 35.69
N LEU A 204 -11.04 -9.69 35.25
CA LEU A 204 -11.97 -8.78 35.92
C LEU A 204 -13.30 -8.75 35.18
N THR A 205 -14.39 -8.82 35.92
CA THR A 205 -15.74 -8.63 35.37
C THR A 205 -16.58 -7.75 36.29
N LYS A 206 -17.31 -6.80 35.70
CA LYS A 206 -18.31 -5.98 36.44
C LYS A 206 -19.50 -6.81 36.92
N GLY A 207 -19.76 -7.95 36.29
CA GLY A 207 -20.86 -8.85 36.64
C GLY A 207 -20.55 -9.69 37.89
N THR A 208 -21.56 -10.39 38.39
CA THR A 208 -21.41 -11.37 39.47
C THR A 208 -20.76 -12.69 39.01
N THR A 209 -20.66 -12.90 37.71
CA THR A 209 -20.13 -14.11 37.08
C THR A 209 -19.53 -13.79 35.69
N VAL A 210 -18.84 -14.76 35.09
CA VAL A 210 -18.41 -14.74 33.69
C VAL A 210 -19.50 -15.29 32.78
N LEU A 211 -19.41 -14.97 31.49
CA LEU A 211 -20.35 -15.43 30.45
C LEU A 211 -21.82 -15.17 30.83
N PRO A 212 -22.22 -13.94 31.18
CA PRO A 212 -23.56 -13.66 31.69
C PRO A 212 -24.68 -13.98 30.68
N SER A 213 -24.36 -14.06 29.38
CA SER A 213 -25.27 -14.44 28.32
C SER A 213 -25.38 -15.96 28.08
N HIS A 214 -24.68 -16.79 28.85
CA HIS A 214 -24.62 -18.24 28.69
C HIS A 214 -25.35 -18.96 29.84
N PRO A 215 -25.82 -20.20 29.64
CA PRO A 215 -26.46 -21.00 30.69
C PRO A 215 -25.55 -21.23 31.91
N ALA A 216 -26.13 -21.33 33.11
CA ALA A 216 -25.41 -21.48 34.38
C ALA A 216 -24.36 -22.62 34.38
N LYS A 217 -24.70 -23.77 33.78
CA LYS A 217 -23.78 -24.91 33.64
C LYS A 217 -22.49 -24.55 32.88
N ALA A 218 -22.59 -23.73 31.83
CA ALA A 218 -21.41 -23.28 31.09
C ALA A 218 -20.55 -22.36 31.97
N GLN A 219 -21.17 -21.45 32.72
CA GLN A 219 -20.47 -20.56 33.65
C GLN A 219 -19.72 -21.37 34.72
N GLU A 220 -20.37 -22.35 35.34
CA GLU A 220 -19.78 -23.25 36.35
C GLU A 220 -18.56 -24.00 35.80
N ILE A 221 -18.65 -24.50 34.56
CA ILE A 221 -17.55 -25.21 33.90
C ILE A 221 -16.34 -24.29 33.70
N PHE A 222 -16.55 -23.07 33.19
CA PHE A 222 -15.45 -22.13 32.98
C PHE A 222 -14.84 -21.63 34.30
N ILE A 223 -15.65 -21.43 35.35
CA ILE A 223 -15.16 -21.11 36.70
C ILE A 223 -14.28 -22.25 37.24
N ARG A 224 -14.68 -23.51 37.03
CA ARG A 224 -13.86 -24.67 37.41
C ARG A 224 -12.54 -24.70 36.62
N ILE A 225 -12.59 -24.50 35.30
CA ILE A 225 -11.39 -24.44 34.45
C ILE A 225 -10.44 -23.34 34.90
N PHE A 226 -10.95 -22.16 35.27
CA PHE A 226 -10.12 -21.07 35.80
C PHE A 226 -9.40 -21.48 37.08
N LYS A 227 -10.09 -22.15 38.01
CA LYS A 227 -9.46 -22.68 39.22
C LYS A 227 -8.38 -23.72 38.91
N GLU A 228 -8.67 -24.66 38.02
CA GLU A 228 -7.73 -25.71 37.59
C GLU A 228 -6.49 -25.13 36.89
N ARG A 229 -6.64 -24.02 36.18
CA ARG A 229 -5.54 -23.34 35.46
C ARG A 229 -4.88 -22.20 36.24
N GLY A 230 -5.30 -21.94 37.49
CA GLY A 230 -4.76 -20.85 38.30
C GLY A 230 -5.01 -19.44 37.72
N ILE A 231 -6.15 -19.25 37.05
CA ILE A 231 -6.61 -17.93 36.58
C ILE A 231 -7.46 -17.29 37.69
N ASP A 232 -7.03 -16.13 38.17
CA ASP A 232 -7.72 -15.41 39.23
C ASP A 232 -8.94 -14.65 38.68
N LEU A 233 -10.15 -15.11 39.03
CA LEU A 233 -11.39 -14.46 38.63
C LEU A 233 -11.85 -13.45 39.68
N HIS A 234 -11.97 -12.18 39.29
CA HIS A 234 -12.47 -11.09 40.12
C HIS A 234 -13.82 -10.60 39.61
N THR A 235 -14.89 -10.93 40.34
CA THR A 235 -16.26 -10.48 40.05
C THR A 235 -16.55 -9.15 40.73
N GLN A 236 -17.59 -8.47 40.24
CA GLN A 236 -17.99 -7.13 40.68
C GLN A 236 -16.82 -6.12 40.66
N ALA A 237 -15.85 -6.36 39.79
CA ALA A 237 -14.62 -5.60 39.66
C ALA A 237 -14.73 -4.70 38.43
N GLU A 238 -15.41 -3.57 38.58
CA GLU A 238 -15.54 -2.59 37.50
C GLU A 238 -14.32 -1.67 37.48
N ALA A 239 -13.60 -1.63 36.35
CA ALA A 239 -12.43 -0.77 36.20
C ALA A 239 -12.80 0.72 36.24
N ALA A 240 -11.95 1.53 36.88
CA ALA A 240 -12.19 2.94 37.17
C ALA A 240 -11.05 3.85 36.69
N SER A 241 -9.79 3.44 36.83
CA SER A 241 -8.64 4.22 36.35
C SER A 241 -7.41 3.33 36.25
N VAL A 242 -6.45 3.73 35.42
CA VAL A 242 -5.13 3.09 35.32
C VAL A 242 -4.05 4.09 35.69
N LYS A 243 -3.04 3.64 36.44
CA LYS A 243 -1.88 4.44 36.84
C LYS A 243 -0.61 3.62 36.70
N GLU A 244 0.51 4.29 36.48
CA GLU A 244 1.83 3.66 36.62
C GLU A 244 2.07 3.30 38.10
N ASP A 245 2.70 2.14 38.35
CA ASP A 245 3.07 1.76 39.70
C ASP A 245 4.18 2.69 40.21
N PRO A 246 3.98 3.43 41.32
CA PRO A 246 5.00 4.33 41.86
C PRO A 246 6.29 3.62 42.29
N SER A 247 6.26 2.30 42.46
CA SER A 247 7.44 1.47 42.75
C SER A 247 8.19 0.98 41.50
N SER A 248 7.68 1.28 40.30
CA SER A 248 8.35 0.94 39.04
C SER A 248 9.62 1.80 38.85
N PRO A 249 10.74 1.25 38.33
CA PRO A 249 11.97 2.01 38.15
C PRO A 249 11.72 3.23 37.25
N SER A 250 11.94 4.44 37.76
CA SER A 250 11.83 5.66 36.96
C SER A 250 12.80 5.58 35.78
N SER A 251 12.34 5.89 34.58
CA SER A 251 13.15 6.02 33.38
C SER A 251 14.24 7.08 33.58
N GLN A 252 15.40 6.69 34.12
CA GLN A 252 16.63 7.44 33.91
C GLN A 252 17.12 7.19 32.47
N PRO A 253 17.78 8.17 31.84
CA PRO A 253 18.40 8.00 30.54
C PRO A 253 19.69 7.17 30.70
N SER A 254 19.56 5.89 31.05
CA SER A 254 20.60 4.89 30.86
C SER A 254 20.38 4.20 29.52
N SER A 255 21.46 3.84 28.84
CA SER A 255 21.53 3.53 27.42
C SER A 255 20.80 2.24 26.94
N THR A 256 19.90 1.66 27.74
CA THR A 256 18.91 0.67 27.29
C THR A 256 17.88 0.44 28.40
N PRO A 257 16.62 0.90 28.31
CA PRO A 257 15.59 0.47 29.25
C PRO A 257 15.32 -1.01 29.00
N ALA A 258 15.46 -1.87 30.03
CA ALA A 258 14.99 -3.24 29.93
C ALA A 258 13.46 -3.20 29.75
N PRO A 259 12.90 -3.71 28.64
CA PRO A 259 11.47 -3.58 28.30
C PRO A 259 10.52 -4.34 29.26
N PHE A 260 11.06 -4.95 30.32
CA PHE A 260 10.38 -5.85 31.26
C PHE A 260 10.10 -5.21 32.64
N ALA A 261 10.50 -3.95 32.85
CA ALA A 261 10.52 -3.33 34.18
C ALA A 261 9.27 -2.50 34.55
N ARG A 262 8.41 -2.17 33.57
CA ARG A 262 7.26 -1.27 33.80
C ARG A 262 6.05 -2.06 34.28
N LEU A 263 5.57 -1.74 35.48
CA LEU A 263 4.36 -2.31 36.07
C LEU A 263 3.30 -1.21 36.16
N ASN A 264 2.09 -1.51 35.69
CA ASN A 264 0.95 -0.62 35.78
C ASN A 264 -0.07 -1.18 36.77
N VAL A 265 -0.93 -0.33 37.32
CA VAL A 265 -1.96 -0.71 38.28
C VAL A 265 -3.31 -0.24 37.80
N LEU A 266 -4.25 -1.19 37.66
CA LEU A 266 -5.65 -0.89 37.41
C LEU A 266 -6.39 -0.78 38.73
N HIS A 267 -7.07 0.33 38.95
CA HIS A 267 -7.98 0.54 40.07
C HIS A 267 -9.42 0.32 39.65
N THR A 268 -10.19 -0.29 40.53
CA THR A 268 -11.63 -0.57 40.34
C THR A 268 -12.48 0.37 41.19
N LYS A 269 -13.76 0.51 40.83
CA LYS A 269 -14.70 1.43 41.50
C LYS A 269 -14.94 1.09 42.98
N ASP A 270 -14.74 -0.16 43.37
CA ASP A 270 -14.85 -0.62 44.76
C ASP A 270 -13.53 -0.51 45.55
N GLY A 271 -12.50 0.12 44.97
CA GLY A 271 -11.23 0.43 45.63
C GLY A 271 -10.18 -0.68 45.53
N ARG A 272 -10.44 -1.81 44.86
CA ARG A 272 -9.41 -2.84 44.64
C ARG A 272 -8.42 -2.41 43.54
N SER A 273 -7.18 -2.88 43.67
CA SER A 273 -6.06 -2.54 42.78
C SER A 273 -5.39 -3.81 42.23
N PHE A 274 -5.09 -3.82 40.93
CA PHE A 274 -4.57 -4.99 40.22
C PHE A 274 -3.31 -4.62 39.43
N PRO A 275 -2.12 -5.05 39.86
CA PRO A 275 -0.87 -4.80 39.14
C PRO A 275 -0.75 -5.72 37.92
N TYR A 276 -0.29 -5.17 36.81
CA TYR A 276 -0.14 -5.88 35.54
C TYR A 276 1.04 -5.36 34.72
N HIS A 277 1.62 -6.24 33.91
CA HIS A 277 2.56 -5.83 32.86
C HIS A 277 1.78 -5.59 31.57
N GLU A 278 0.78 -6.45 31.30
CA GLU A 278 -0.08 -6.37 30.14
C GLU A 278 -1.54 -6.44 30.52
N CYS A 279 -2.37 -5.57 29.93
CA CYS A 279 -3.80 -5.55 30.14
C CYS A 279 -4.53 -5.69 28.80
N VAL A 280 -5.44 -6.66 28.70
CA VAL A 280 -6.26 -6.90 27.51
C VAL A 280 -7.67 -6.44 27.79
N TRP A 281 -8.17 -5.54 26.95
CA TRP A 281 -9.45 -4.87 27.17
C TRP A 281 -10.54 -5.46 26.28
N CYS A 282 -11.42 -6.26 26.87
CA CYS A 282 -12.45 -7.06 26.20
C CYS A 282 -13.88 -6.50 26.43
N THR A 283 -14.03 -5.21 26.75
CA THR A 283 -15.35 -4.61 26.99
C THR A 283 -16.11 -4.32 25.70
N GLU A 284 -17.39 -3.96 25.83
CA GLU A 284 -18.19 -3.46 24.70
C GLU A 284 -17.49 -2.27 24.03
N GLY A 285 -17.47 -2.26 22.70
CA GLY A 285 -17.04 -1.10 21.92
C GLY A 285 -18.10 -0.01 21.94
N GLN A 286 -17.71 1.20 21.53
CA GLN A 286 -18.61 2.35 21.40
C GLN A 286 -19.04 2.54 19.94
N ALA A 287 -20.10 3.31 19.73
CA ALA A 287 -20.48 3.70 18.39
C ALA A 287 -19.45 4.63 17.75
N ALA A 288 -19.37 4.63 16.42
CA ALA A 288 -18.46 5.51 15.70
C ALA A 288 -18.83 6.99 15.96
N PRO A 289 -17.90 7.84 16.46
CA PRO A 289 -18.24 9.19 16.90
C PRO A 289 -18.88 10.08 15.83
N TRP A 290 -18.52 9.87 14.55
CA TRP A 290 -19.05 10.66 13.45
C TRP A 290 -20.54 10.40 13.17
N LEU A 291 -21.11 9.28 13.62
CA LEU A 291 -22.53 8.98 13.46
C LEU A 291 -23.42 10.05 14.10
N MET A 292 -22.99 10.59 15.24
CA MET A 292 -23.73 11.65 15.95
C MET A 292 -23.90 12.93 15.11
N LYS A 293 -23.03 13.15 14.12
CA LYS A 293 -23.06 14.33 13.25
C LYS A 293 -23.87 14.12 11.97
N THR A 294 -24.39 12.91 11.73
CA THR A 294 -25.09 12.56 10.47
C THR A 294 -26.55 13.01 10.45
N GLY A 295 -27.15 13.26 11.62
CA GLY A 295 -28.59 13.49 11.74
C GLY A 295 -29.47 12.23 11.64
N LEU A 296 -28.88 11.05 11.46
CA LEU A 296 -29.60 9.78 11.53
C LEU A 296 -30.06 9.50 12.97
N THR A 297 -31.17 8.78 13.12
CA THR A 297 -31.62 8.33 14.45
C THR A 297 -30.67 7.27 14.99
N LEU A 298 -30.14 7.53 16.19
CA LEU A 298 -29.26 6.63 16.92
C LEU A 298 -29.97 6.10 18.18
N ASP A 299 -29.51 4.98 18.70
CA ASP A 299 -29.92 4.50 20.02
C ASP A 299 -29.24 5.30 21.16
N GLU A 300 -29.60 5.01 22.41
CA GLU A 300 -29.05 5.67 23.60
C GLU A 300 -27.52 5.52 23.75
N LYS A 301 -26.92 4.52 23.08
CA LYS A 301 -25.48 4.26 23.08
C LYS A 301 -24.78 4.83 21.82
N GLY A 302 -25.50 5.55 20.97
CA GLY A 302 -25.00 6.18 19.76
C GLY A 302 -24.92 5.27 18.52
N PHE A 303 -25.40 4.02 18.58
CA PHE A 303 -25.41 3.13 17.41
C PHE A 303 -26.57 3.47 16.48
N LEU A 304 -26.40 3.24 15.17
CA LEU A 304 -27.46 3.51 14.19
C LEU A 304 -28.70 2.65 14.45
N ALA A 305 -29.85 3.28 14.65
CA ALA A 305 -31.11 2.59 14.87
C ALA A 305 -31.67 2.04 13.55
N VAL A 306 -31.89 0.72 13.49
CA VAL A 306 -32.43 0.03 12.31
C VAL A 306 -33.72 -0.73 12.61
N ASN A 307 -34.59 -0.82 11.60
CA ASN A 307 -35.85 -1.56 11.66
C ASN A 307 -35.66 -3.06 11.32
N ARG A 308 -36.77 -3.81 11.26
CA ARG A 308 -36.78 -5.23 10.86
C ARG A 308 -36.30 -5.56 9.44
N HIS A 309 -35.93 -4.56 8.65
CA HIS A 309 -35.37 -4.71 7.31
C HIS A 309 -33.87 -4.37 7.25
N LEU A 310 -33.23 -4.09 8.41
CA LEU A 310 -31.85 -3.57 8.50
C LEU A 310 -31.68 -2.18 7.85
N GLN A 311 -32.78 -1.46 7.68
CA GLN A 311 -32.84 -0.10 7.14
C GLN A 311 -32.87 0.89 8.30
N SER A 312 -32.21 2.05 8.14
CA SER A 312 -32.32 3.16 9.08
C SER A 312 -33.78 3.55 9.29
N VAL A 313 -34.14 3.84 10.54
CA VAL A 313 -35.50 4.30 10.89
C VAL A 313 -35.77 5.74 10.43
N SER A 314 -34.73 6.51 10.10
CA SER A 314 -34.83 7.92 9.72
C SER A 314 -34.50 8.20 8.25
N ASP A 315 -33.87 7.27 7.53
CA ASP A 315 -33.54 7.44 6.12
C ASP A 315 -33.74 6.13 5.31
N PRO A 316 -34.59 6.12 4.28
CA PRO A 316 -34.89 4.91 3.52
C PRO A 316 -33.75 4.44 2.59
N TYR A 317 -32.73 5.26 2.34
CA TYR A 317 -31.59 4.95 1.48
C TYR A 317 -30.37 4.44 2.24
N VAL A 318 -30.42 4.44 3.57
CA VAL A 318 -29.33 3.99 4.45
C VAL A 318 -29.70 2.68 5.14
N PHE A 319 -28.83 1.69 5.00
CA PHE A 319 -28.89 0.39 5.66
C PHE A 319 -27.70 0.23 6.60
N ALA A 320 -27.80 -0.68 7.56
CA ALA A 320 -26.66 -1.06 8.37
C ALA A 320 -26.82 -2.46 8.97
N ALA A 321 -25.69 -3.11 9.21
CA ALA A 321 -25.62 -4.38 9.90
C ALA A 321 -24.33 -4.48 10.72
N GLY A 322 -24.26 -5.48 11.59
CA GLY A 322 -23.11 -5.66 12.48
C GLY A 322 -23.07 -4.65 13.62
N ASP A 323 -21.89 -4.50 14.23
CA ASP A 323 -21.74 -3.81 15.52
C ASP A 323 -22.10 -2.31 15.46
N VAL A 324 -22.08 -1.69 14.27
CA VAL A 324 -22.42 -0.27 14.06
C VAL A 324 -23.90 0.06 14.30
N SER A 325 -24.78 -0.95 14.27
CA SER A 325 -26.23 -0.75 14.27
C SER A 325 -26.96 -1.50 15.39
N SER A 326 -28.09 -0.96 15.84
CA SER A 326 -28.97 -1.56 16.83
C SER A 326 -30.36 -1.76 16.24
N MET A 327 -30.80 -3.02 16.20
CA MET A 327 -32.12 -3.39 15.72
C MET A 327 -33.14 -3.21 16.84
N LEU A 328 -34.01 -2.19 16.74
CA LEU A 328 -34.84 -1.73 17.86
C LEU A 328 -35.84 -2.78 18.34
N GLU A 329 -36.46 -3.51 17.42
CA GLU A 329 -37.46 -4.55 17.73
C GLU A 329 -36.83 -5.84 18.30
N HIS A 330 -35.55 -6.06 18.05
CA HIS A 330 -34.82 -7.27 18.43
C HIS A 330 -33.39 -6.93 18.90
N PRO A 331 -33.23 -6.32 20.09
CA PRO A 331 -31.90 -5.94 20.58
C PRO A 331 -31.04 -7.19 20.79
N ARG A 332 -29.85 -7.21 20.17
CA ARG A 332 -28.88 -8.30 20.27
C ARG A 332 -27.52 -7.77 20.74
N PRO A 333 -26.74 -8.58 21.47
CA PRO A 333 -25.38 -8.20 21.84
C PRO A 333 -24.53 -8.04 20.56
N LYS A 334 -23.56 -7.12 20.64
CA LYS A 334 -22.64 -6.77 19.55
C LYS A 334 -21.60 -7.87 19.35
N ALA A 335 -21.99 -8.90 18.59
CA ALA A 335 -21.20 -10.11 18.37
C ALA A 335 -21.16 -10.53 16.89
N GLY A 336 -20.00 -11.05 16.46
CA GLY A 336 -19.73 -11.42 15.07
C GLY A 336 -20.73 -12.42 14.47
N VAL A 337 -21.28 -13.33 15.28
CA VAL A 337 -22.28 -14.31 14.82
C VAL A 337 -23.55 -13.63 14.27
N PHE A 338 -24.01 -12.55 14.91
CA PHE A 338 -25.18 -11.82 14.42
C PHE A 338 -24.85 -11.00 13.17
N ALA A 339 -23.65 -10.41 13.10
CA ALA A 339 -23.18 -9.70 11.92
C ALA A 339 -23.12 -10.63 10.69
N VAL A 340 -22.51 -11.81 10.85
CA VAL A 340 -22.47 -12.88 9.83
C VAL A 340 -23.88 -13.25 9.35
N ARG A 341 -24.79 -13.52 10.29
CA ARG A 341 -26.17 -13.93 9.97
C ARG A 341 -27.02 -12.82 9.36
N ALA A 342 -26.65 -11.55 9.54
CA ALA A 342 -27.32 -10.40 8.94
C ALA A 342 -26.96 -10.19 7.45
N GLY A 343 -25.86 -10.78 6.95
CA GLY A 343 -25.40 -10.60 5.57
C GLY A 343 -26.43 -10.99 4.49
N PRO A 344 -26.96 -12.22 4.48
CA PRO A 344 -27.97 -12.64 3.49
C PRO A 344 -29.27 -11.79 3.49
N PRO A 345 -29.92 -11.49 4.64
CA PRO A 345 -31.10 -10.62 4.64
C PRO A 345 -30.76 -9.18 4.24
N LEU A 346 -29.58 -8.66 4.62
CA LEU A 346 -29.10 -7.35 4.18
C LEU A 346 -29.01 -7.30 2.64
N LEU A 347 -28.31 -8.26 2.01
CA LEU A 347 -28.19 -8.30 0.55
C LEU A 347 -29.56 -8.32 -0.16
N ARG A 348 -30.50 -9.11 0.36
CA ARG A 348 -31.86 -9.18 -0.20
C ARG A 348 -32.51 -7.80 -0.18
N ASN A 349 -32.44 -7.09 0.93
CA ASN A 349 -33.05 -5.77 1.07
C ASN A 349 -32.33 -4.67 0.30
N LEU A 350 -30.99 -4.72 0.20
CA LEU A 350 -30.23 -3.84 -0.68
C LEU A 350 -30.66 -4.01 -2.15
N LYS A 351 -30.80 -5.26 -2.62
CA LYS A 351 -31.31 -5.55 -3.97
C LYS A 351 -32.76 -5.12 -4.16
N ASN A 352 -33.61 -5.25 -3.15
CA ASN A 352 -35.01 -4.79 -3.23
C ASN A 352 -35.08 -3.26 -3.29
N ALA A 353 -34.33 -2.56 -2.44
CA ALA A 353 -34.25 -1.10 -2.44
C ALA A 353 -33.74 -0.56 -3.80
N LEU A 354 -32.70 -1.16 -4.36
CA LEU A 354 -32.18 -0.80 -5.69
C LEU A 354 -33.21 -1.00 -6.81
N ARG A 355 -34.16 -1.92 -6.66
CA ARG A 355 -35.24 -2.17 -7.63
C ARG A 355 -36.53 -1.40 -7.32
N GLY A 356 -36.63 -0.71 -6.18
CA GLY A 356 -37.89 -0.14 -5.70
C GLY A 356 -38.92 -1.19 -5.26
N ALA A 357 -38.48 -2.41 -4.93
CA ALA A 357 -39.35 -3.49 -4.47
C ALA A 357 -39.55 -3.46 -2.94
N THR A 358 -40.61 -4.12 -2.46
CA THR A 358 -40.91 -4.25 -1.03
C THR A 358 -39.77 -4.92 -0.27
N LEU A 359 -39.37 -4.32 0.86
CA LEU A 359 -38.33 -4.88 1.73
C LEU A 359 -38.85 -6.12 2.48
N ALA A 360 -37.98 -7.12 2.65
CA ALA A 360 -38.28 -8.35 3.36
C ALA A 360 -37.91 -8.24 4.84
N THR A 361 -38.78 -8.75 5.71
CA THR A 361 -38.55 -8.77 7.15
C THR A 361 -37.47 -9.77 7.55
N TYR A 362 -36.69 -9.43 8.56
CA TYR A 362 -35.67 -10.27 9.16
C TYR A 362 -35.87 -10.31 10.68
N THR A 363 -35.72 -11.49 11.26
CA THR A 363 -35.71 -11.70 12.72
C THR A 363 -34.43 -12.47 13.08
N PRO A 364 -33.55 -11.90 13.92
CA PRO A 364 -32.33 -12.60 14.35
C PRO A 364 -32.66 -13.84 15.18
N GLN A 365 -31.98 -14.95 14.87
CA GLN A 365 -32.07 -16.21 15.62
C GLN A 365 -31.51 -16.06 17.04
N ASP A 366 -31.92 -16.94 17.96
CA ASP A 366 -31.27 -17.07 19.27
C ASP A 366 -29.90 -17.77 19.15
N LEU A 367 -29.01 -17.50 20.11
CA LEU A 367 -27.67 -18.11 20.16
C LEU A 367 -27.81 -19.62 20.43
N PRO A 368 -27.15 -20.50 19.64
CA PRO A 368 -27.08 -21.92 20.00
C PRO A 368 -26.30 -22.08 21.31
N SER A 369 -26.74 -23.01 22.16
CA SER A 369 -26.01 -23.40 23.37
C SER A 369 -24.64 -23.96 23.01
N MET A 370 -23.56 -23.38 23.53
CA MET A 370 -22.22 -23.97 23.45
C MET A 370 -22.21 -25.33 24.16
N ASP A 371 -21.73 -26.38 23.47
CA ASP A 371 -21.45 -27.69 24.07
C ASP A 371 -20.07 -27.66 24.76
N PRO A 372 -20.00 -27.77 26.10
CA PRO A 372 -18.77 -27.64 26.86
C PRO A 372 -17.79 -28.81 26.72
N SER A 373 -18.17 -29.92 26.07
CA SER A 373 -17.30 -31.10 25.91
C SER A 373 -16.23 -30.96 24.82
N THR A 374 -16.35 -29.96 23.94
CA THR A 374 -15.49 -29.79 22.75
C THR A 374 -14.23 -28.95 22.98
N SER A 375 -14.05 -28.34 24.16
CA SER A 375 -12.93 -27.40 24.42
C SER A 375 -11.71 -28.02 25.13
N LEU A 376 -11.72 -29.32 25.44
CA LEU A 376 -10.77 -29.92 26.38
C LEU A 376 -9.74 -30.89 25.77
N SER A 377 -9.87 -31.33 24.51
CA SER A 377 -8.97 -32.38 23.96
C SER A 377 -8.82 -32.46 22.43
N SER A 378 -9.24 -31.46 21.66
CA SER A 378 -9.16 -31.44 20.18
C SER A 378 -9.07 -29.98 19.69
N PRO A 379 -8.59 -29.70 18.46
CA PRO A 379 -8.44 -28.32 17.99
C PRO A 379 -9.74 -27.54 18.23
N PRO A 380 -9.67 -26.32 18.79
CA PRO A 380 -10.87 -25.58 19.09
C PRO A 380 -11.54 -25.24 17.75
N PHE A 381 -12.86 -25.35 17.73
CA PHE A 381 -13.77 -24.97 16.65
C PHE A 381 -14.03 -26.00 15.54
N SER A 382 -15.31 -26.37 15.45
CA SER A 382 -15.89 -27.20 14.42
C SER A 382 -15.69 -26.58 13.02
N LEU A 383 -15.05 -27.36 12.16
CA LEU A 383 -15.01 -27.21 10.69
C LEU A 383 -16.39 -27.04 10.03
N SER A 384 -17.51 -27.21 10.75
CA SER A 384 -18.86 -27.14 10.17
C SER A 384 -19.31 -25.74 9.77
N ALA A 385 -18.81 -24.69 10.41
CA ALA A 385 -19.07 -23.32 9.94
C ALA A 385 -18.32 -23.10 8.61
N LEU A 386 -17.01 -23.36 8.58
CA LEU A 386 -16.13 -23.17 7.43
C LEU A 386 -16.47 -24.05 6.23
N SER A 387 -16.95 -25.28 6.43
CA SER A 387 -17.34 -26.15 5.31
C SER A 387 -18.48 -25.55 4.50
N SER A 388 -19.42 -24.83 5.13
CA SER A 388 -20.46 -24.06 4.42
C SER A 388 -19.95 -22.75 3.79
N PHE A 389 -18.81 -22.22 4.26
CA PHE A 389 -18.17 -21.02 3.70
C PHE A 389 -17.31 -21.32 2.46
N PHE A 390 -16.76 -22.53 2.31
CA PHE A 390 -15.85 -22.88 1.22
C PHE A 390 -16.32 -24.04 0.33
N THR A 391 -17.48 -24.65 0.59
CA THR A 391 -18.08 -25.57 -0.40
C THR A 391 -18.83 -24.79 -1.48
N PRO A 392 -18.57 -25.04 -2.77
CA PRO A 392 -19.44 -24.57 -3.84
C PRO A 392 -20.75 -25.37 -3.76
N SER A 393 -21.73 -24.87 -3.01
CA SER A 393 -23.10 -25.35 -3.14
C SER A 393 -23.57 -25.02 -4.57
N HIS A 394 -24.01 -26.05 -5.30
CA HIS A 394 -24.46 -25.98 -6.69
C HIS A 394 -25.25 -24.70 -7.01
N PRO A 395 -25.03 -24.09 -8.19
CA PRO A 395 -25.83 -22.95 -8.62
C PRO A 395 -27.31 -23.34 -8.62
N PRO A 396 -28.22 -22.52 -8.10
CA PRO A 396 -29.63 -22.70 -8.39
C PRO A 396 -29.81 -22.65 -9.91
N ASN A 397 -30.67 -23.52 -10.45
CA ASN A 397 -31.02 -23.51 -11.87
C ASN A 397 -31.33 -22.08 -12.31
N PRO A 398 -30.85 -21.65 -13.50
CA PRO A 398 -31.18 -20.32 -14.01
C PRO A 398 -32.68 -20.25 -14.23
N SER A 399 -33.40 -19.64 -13.27
CA SER A 399 -34.71 -19.08 -13.53
C SER A 399 -34.53 -17.98 -14.57
N GLU A 400 -35.38 -18.01 -15.58
CA GLU A 400 -35.38 -17.12 -16.74
C GLU A 400 -35.05 -15.65 -16.37
N PRO A 401 -34.35 -14.91 -17.24
CA PRO A 401 -34.03 -13.51 -16.99
C PRO A 401 -35.32 -12.72 -16.76
N GLY A 402 -35.60 -12.41 -15.50
CA GLY A 402 -36.64 -11.47 -15.12
C GLY A 402 -36.40 -10.16 -15.85
N SER A 403 -37.47 -9.64 -16.46
CA SER A 403 -37.46 -8.40 -17.21
C SER A 403 -36.77 -7.28 -16.41
N PRO A 404 -36.06 -6.36 -17.08
CA PRO A 404 -35.46 -5.21 -16.42
C PRO A 404 -36.53 -4.48 -15.57
N PRO A 405 -36.14 -3.86 -14.44
CA PRO A 405 -37.09 -3.17 -13.57
C PRO A 405 -37.92 -2.17 -14.40
N GLY A 406 -39.21 -2.46 -14.49
CA GLY A 406 -40.21 -1.56 -15.07
C GLY A 406 -40.29 -0.30 -14.22
N GLU A 407 -40.43 0.84 -14.90
CA GLU A 407 -40.40 2.21 -14.36
C GLU A 407 -39.01 2.80 -14.08
N ALA A 408 -38.09 2.65 -15.03
CA ALA A 408 -37.06 3.65 -15.34
C ALA A 408 -36.74 3.74 -16.85
N ALA A 409 -37.64 3.22 -17.71
CA ALA A 409 -37.47 3.13 -19.16
C ALA A 409 -38.10 4.32 -19.93
N THR A 410 -38.28 5.46 -19.28
CA THR A 410 -38.66 6.73 -19.92
C THR A 410 -37.56 7.77 -19.78
N SER A 411 -36.35 7.38 -20.16
CA SER A 411 -35.37 8.26 -20.79
C SER A 411 -34.41 7.40 -21.62
N VAL A 412 -34.98 6.66 -22.58
CA VAL A 412 -34.20 6.17 -23.72
C VAL A 412 -33.78 7.43 -24.47
N HIS A 413 -32.61 8.00 -24.12
CA HIS A 413 -31.91 8.82 -25.08
C HIS A 413 -31.63 7.91 -26.27
N SER A 414 -32.29 8.27 -27.36
CA SER A 414 -32.22 7.68 -28.68
C SER A 414 -30.82 7.18 -29.02
N HIS A 415 -30.76 6.14 -29.85
CA HIS A 415 -29.63 5.79 -30.70
C HIS A 415 -29.27 6.95 -31.66
N THR A 416 -28.90 8.09 -31.10
CA THR A 416 -28.20 9.17 -31.77
C THR A 416 -26.78 8.67 -31.94
N MET A 417 -26.26 8.65 -33.17
CA MET A 417 -24.85 8.35 -33.40
C MET A 417 -24.02 9.24 -32.48
N ARG A 418 -23.21 8.64 -31.60
CA ARG A 418 -22.26 9.42 -30.81
C ARG A 418 -21.17 9.91 -31.74
N CYS A 419 -20.93 11.21 -31.68
CA CYS A 419 -20.05 11.89 -32.61
C CYS A 419 -18.59 11.45 -32.38
N GLY A 420 -17.89 11.05 -33.44
CA GLY A 420 -16.44 10.84 -33.42
C GLY A 420 -15.67 12.17 -33.45
N GLY A 421 -14.35 12.13 -33.26
CA GLY A 421 -13.49 13.33 -33.31
C GLY A 421 -13.71 14.27 -32.13
N CYS A 422 -13.73 15.58 -32.36
CA CYS A 422 -13.94 16.60 -31.31
C CYS A 422 -15.29 16.47 -30.58
N GLY A 423 -16.25 15.76 -31.16
CA GLY A 423 -17.56 15.48 -30.54
C GLY A 423 -17.54 14.36 -29.49
N SER A 424 -16.39 13.72 -29.25
CA SER A 424 -16.20 12.71 -28.20
C SER A 424 -15.92 13.28 -26.81
N LYS A 425 -15.90 14.62 -26.65
CA LYS A 425 -15.62 15.28 -25.37
C LYS A 425 -16.68 14.98 -24.31
N VAL A 426 -16.26 15.02 -23.04
CA VAL A 426 -17.21 15.07 -21.91
C VAL A 426 -18.05 16.35 -22.04
N GLY A 427 -19.35 16.26 -21.76
CA GLY A 427 -20.28 17.38 -21.86
C GLY A 427 -19.82 18.60 -21.05
N ALA A 428 -19.99 19.79 -21.64
CA ALA A 428 -19.49 21.05 -21.06
C ALA A 428 -20.01 21.33 -19.64
N SER A 429 -21.29 21.01 -19.37
CA SER A 429 -21.91 21.22 -18.06
C SER A 429 -21.25 20.39 -16.96
N ILE A 430 -20.95 19.12 -17.24
CA ILE A 430 -20.24 18.21 -16.33
C ILE A 430 -18.83 18.75 -16.07
N LEU A 431 -18.10 19.07 -17.14
CA LEU A 431 -16.73 19.55 -17.04
C LEU A 431 -16.65 20.85 -16.23
N SER A 432 -17.51 21.84 -16.49
CA SER A 432 -17.54 23.10 -15.73
C SER A 432 -17.77 22.90 -14.23
N ARG A 433 -18.68 21.99 -13.84
CA ARG A 433 -18.93 21.68 -12.41
C ARG A 433 -17.72 21.01 -11.76
N VAL A 434 -17.10 20.03 -12.42
CA VAL A 434 -15.89 19.37 -11.90
C VAL A 434 -14.76 20.39 -11.74
N LEU A 435 -14.46 21.18 -12.78
CA LEU A 435 -13.37 22.16 -12.73
C LEU A 435 -13.62 23.24 -11.67
N SER A 436 -14.87 23.67 -11.46
CA SER A 436 -15.21 24.62 -10.40
C SER A 436 -14.87 24.07 -9.00
N ARG A 437 -15.18 22.80 -8.74
CA ARG A 437 -14.84 22.14 -7.46
C ARG A 437 -13.33 21.94 -7.30
N ILE A 438 -12.64 21.57 -8.38
CA ILE A 438 -11.19 21.41 -8.39
C ILE A 438 -10.47 22.74 -8.13
N LYS A 439 -10.92 23.83 -8.76
CA LYS A 439 -10.34 25.18 -8.60
C LYS A 439 -10.41 25.72 -7.17
N GLN A 440 -11.42 25.34 -6.38
CA GLN A 440 -11.54 25.76 -4.98
C GLN A 440 -10.38 25.25 -4.11
N SER A 441 -9.65 24.23 -4.57
CA SER A 441 -8.54 23.59 -3.87
C SER A 441 -7.14 24.04 -4.37
N HIS A 442 -7.06 25.07 -5.23
CA HIS A 442 -5.81 25.48 -5.86
C HIS A 442 -5.07 26.60 -5.11
N SER A 443 -3.75 26.50 -5.04
CA SER A 443 -2.88 27.64 -4.78
C SER A 443 -2.70 28.46 -6.06
N CYS A 444 -2.83 29.78 -5.95
CA CYS A 444 -2.53 30.68 -7.06
C CYS A 444 -1.02 30.74 -7.27
N ASN A 445 -0.55 30.32 -8.46
CA ASN A 445 0.82 30.56 -8.89
C ASN A 445 0.84 31.86 -9.71
N GLU A 446 1.50 32.90 -9.21
CA GLU A 446 1.55 34.24 -9.83
C GLU A 446 2.16 34.23 -11.23
N ASP A 447 2.90 33.19 -11.59
CA ASP A 447 3.51 33.02 -12.91
C ASP A 447 2.54 32.50 -13.97
N ILE A 448 1.33 32.07 -13.58
CA ILE A 448 0.28 31.64 -14.50
C ILE A 448 -0.64 32.84 -14.78
N LEU A 449 -0.52 33.39 -16.00
CA LEU A 449 -1.28 34.55 -16.45
C LEU A 449 -2.67 34.15 -16.96
N LEU A 450 -2.76 32.97 -17.60
CA LEU A 450 -3.97 32.35 -18.09
C LEU A 450 -3.86 30.84 -17.87
N GLY A 451 -4.91 30.21 -17.35
CA GLY A 451 -4.90 28.80 -17.01
C GLY A 451 -6.27 28.14 -17.24
N MET A 452 -6.67 27.27 -16.32
CA MET A 452 -7.88 26.46 -16.48
C MET A 452 -9.12 27.32 -16.79
N GLY A 453 -9.80 27.01 -17.89
CA GLY A 453 -11.02 27.71 -18.31
C GLY A 453 -10.93 28.35 -19.70
N ASP A 454 -9.73 28.43 -20.26
CA ASP A 454 -9.48 28.81 -21.66
C ASP A 454 -8.95 27.59 -22.45
N ASP A 455 -8.83 27.71 -23.78
CA ASP A 455 -8.34 26.67 -24.67
C ASP A 455 -6.79 26.54 -24.65
N ALA A 456 -6.10 27.52 -24.07
CA ALA A 456 -4.66 27.55 -23.89
C ALA A 456 -4.25 28.13 -22.54
N ALA A 457 -3.10 27.70 -22.03
CA ALA A 457 -2.47 28.28 -20.84
C ALA A 457 -1.36 29.26 -21.23
N VAL A 458 -1.24 30.36 -20.51
CA VAL A 458 -0.18 31.36 -20.64
C VAL A 458 0.52 31.49 -19.29
N PHE A 459 1.82 31.25 -19.26
CA PHE A 459 2.65 31.39 -18.07
C PHE A 459 3.98 32.05 -18.42
N ARG A 460 4.61 32.70 -17.43
CA ARG A 460 5.93 33.31 -17.64
C ARG A 460 6.98 32.23 -17.87
N PRO A 461 7.84 32.35 -18.90
CA PRO A 461 8.95 31.44 -19.08
C PRO A 461 9.96 31.62 -17.93
N PRO A 462 10.76 30.58 -17.63
CA PRO A 462 11.79 30.68 -16.61
C PRO A 462 12.82 31.77 -17.00
N PRO A 463 13.24 32.63 -16.06
CA PRO A 463 14.26 33.63 -16.35
C PRO A 463 15.64 32.97 -16.55
N PRO A 464 16.52 33.53 -17.40
CA PRO A 464 17.90 33.06 -17.50
C PRO A 464 18.60 33.05 -16.12
N PRO A 465 19.43 32.04 -15.80
CA PRO A 465 19.93 30.98 -16.69
C PRO A 465 19.07 29.70 -16.73
N LEU A 466 17.86 29.70 -16.17
CA LEU A 466 17.03 28.50 -16.13
C LEU A 466 16.53 28.12 -17.53
N LEU A 467 16.46 26.81 -17.78
CA LEU A 467 15.96 26.21 -19.02
C LEU A 467 14.56 25.65 -18.81
N GLN A 468 13.77 25.64 -19.88
CA GLN A 468 12.46 24.99 -19.91
C GLN A 468 12.60 23.54 -20.36
N ILE A 469 11.83 22.65 -19.74
CA ILE A 469 11.77 21.22 -20.07
C ILE A 469 10.31 20.82 -20.30
N GLN A 470 10.09 19.88 -21.22
CA GLN A 470 8.77 19.33 -21.51
C GLN A 470 8.82 17.81 -21.54
N THR A 471 7.80 17.18 -20.97
CA THR A 471 7.57 15.73 -21.08
C THR A 471 6.08 15.43 -21.22
N LEU A 472 5.75 14.22 -21.67
CA LEU A 472 4.40 13.71 -21.84
C LEU A 472 4.34 12.23 -21.50
N ASP A 473 3.45 11.87 -20.60
CA ASP A 473 3.09 10.49 -20.32
C ASP A 473 1.57 10.29 -20.33
N PHE A 474 1.13 9.12 -20.79
CA PHE A 474 -0.28 8.75 -20.86
C PHE A 474 -0.46 7.24 -20.85
N PHE A 475 -1.30 6.73 -19.96
CA PHE A 475 -1.59 5.30 -19.88
C PHE A 475 -3.01 4.99 -19.40
N ARG A 476 -3.42 3.75 -19.67
CA ARG A 476 -4.71 3.17 -19.27
C ARG A 476 -4.68 2.74 -17.81
N ILE A 477 -5.85 2.73 -17.17
CA ILE A 477 -6.04 2.15 -15.84
C ILE A 477 -5.67 0.65 -15.82
N PHE A 478 -5.15 0.19 -14.68
CA PHE A 478 -4.71 -1.20 -14.48
C PHE A 478 -5.82 -2.21 -14.74
N PHE A 479 -7.00 -1.98 -14.15
CA PHE A 479 -8.20 -2.80 -14.35
C PHE A 479 -9.48 -1.99 -14.06
N PRO A 480 -10.67 -2.38 -14.61
CA PRO A 480 -11.87 -1.52 -14.66
C PRO A 480 -12.43 -1.04 -13.31
N ARG A 481 -12.11 -1.72 -12.21
CA ARG A 481 -12.63 -1.44 -10.86
C ARG A 481 -11.59 -0.85 -9.91
N PHE A 482 -10.40 -0.52 -10.41
CA PHE A 482 -9.39 0.19 -9.61
C PHE A 482 -9.88 1.59 -9.21
N ASP A 483 -9.37 2.11 -8.11
CA ASP A 483 -9.80 3.40 -7.56
C ASP A 483 -9.34 4.56 -8.47
N PRO A 484 -10.28 5.34 -9.07
CA PRO A 484 -9.92 6.45 -9.96
C PRO A 484 -9.14 7.55 -9.25
N TYR A 485 -9.37 7.77 -7.94
CA TYR A 485 -8.63 8.78 -7.18
C TYR A 485 -7.15 8.42 -7.08
N VAL A 486 -6.87 7.19 -6.67
CA VAL A 486 -5.51 6.65 -6.57
C VAL A 486 -4.86 6.55 -7.94
N PHE A 487 -5.61 6.17 -8.98
CA PHE A 487 -5.12 6.19 -10.35
C PHE A 487 -4.71 7.60 -10.80
N GLY A 488 -5.49 8.62 -10.44
CA GLY A 488 -5.15 10.02 -10.66
C GLY A 488 -3.81 10.41 -10.03
N GLN A 489 -3.63 10.04 -8.76
CA GLN A 489 -2.38 10.27 -8.03
C GLN A 489 -1.18 9.57 -8.70
N ILE A 490 -1.33 8.28 -9.05
CA ILE A 490 -0.28 7.49 -9.70
C ILE A 490 0.08 8.08 -11.07
N ALA A 491 -0.91 8.46 -11.88
CA ALA A 491 -0.67 9.01 -13.22
C ALA A 491 0.05 10.36 -13.16
N ALA A 492 -0.31 11.23 -12.20
CA ALA A 492 0.41 12.48 -11.98
C ALA A 492 1.85 12.22 -11.53
N ASN A 493 2.07 11.32 -10.55
CA ASN A 493 3.42 11.01 -10.07
C ASN A 493 4.29 10.37 -11.17
N HIS A 494 3.69 9.53 -12.02
CA HIS A 494 4.34 8.96 -13.19
C HIS A 494 4.81 10.05 -14.16
N ALA A 495 3.91 10.95 -14.58
CA ALA A 495 4.27 12.01 -15.53
C ALA A 495 5.27 13.03 -14.97
N LEU A 496 5.29 13.25 -13.65
CA LEU A 496 6.30 14.10 -12.99
C LEU A 496 7.69 13.42 -12.93
N SER A 497 7.73 12.09 -13.00
CA SER A 497 8.94 11.29 -12.81
C SER A 497 10.02 11.63 -13.83
N ASP A 498 9.66 11.84 -15.09
CA ASP A 498 10.58 12.28 -16.15
C ASP A 498 11.29 13.60 -15.82
N CYS A 499 10.53 14.61 -15.33
CA CYS A 499 11.13 15.86 -14.88
C CYS A 499 12.08 15.63 -13.69
N HIS A 500 11.68 14.80 -12.73
CA HIS A 500 12.52 14.48 -11.59
C HIS A 500 13.78 13.69 -11.98
N ALA A 501 13.70 12.78 -12.95
CA ALA A 501 14.86 12.04 -13.46
C ALA A 501 15.92 12.98 -14.07
N MET A 502 15.50 14.12 -14.64
CA MET A 502 16.40 15.18 -15.10
C MET A 502 16.83 16.16 -14.00
N ASN A 503 16.44 15.90 -12.74
CA ASN A 503 16.60 16.81 -11.61
C ASN A 503 15.98 18.20 -11.85
N ALA A 504 14.86 18.23 -12.56
CA ALA A 504 14.11 19.43 -12.87
C ALA A 504 12.93 19.64 -11.92
N ARG A 505 12.52 20.90 -11.81
CA ARG A 505 11.33 21.32 -11.05
C ARG A 505 10.11 21.44 -11.97
N PRO A 506 9.06 20.62 -11.78
CA PRO A 506 7.79 20.79 -12.49
C PRO A 506 7.11 22.13 -12.17
N ARG A 507 6.41 22.72 -13.15
CA ARG A 507 5.73 24.02 -13.01
C ARG A 507 4.27 23.98 -13.42
N THR A 508 3.97 23.44 -14.60
CA THR A 508 2.60 23.38 -15.13
C THR A 508 2.28 22.03 -15.76
N ALA A 509 1.01 21.65 -15.73
CA ALA A 509 0.50 20.40 -16.30
C ALA A 509 -0.72 20.64 -17.18
N LEU A 510 -0.78 19.97 -18.33
CA LEU A 510 -1.99 19.81 -19.15
C LEU A 510 -2.45 18.36 -19.07
N ALA A 511 -3.71 18.14 -18.67
CA ALA A 511 -4.26 16.78 -18.55
C ALA A 511 -4.79 16.24 -19.89
N GLN A 512 -4.62 14.95 -20.14
CA GLN A 512 -5.37 14.20 -21.14
C GLN A 512 -6.12 13.07 -20.45
N ALA A 513 -7.45 13.16 -20.39
CA ALA A 513 -8.28 12.19 -19.67
C ALA A 513 -9.31 11.52 -20.59
N VAL A 514 -9.35 10.19 -20.56
CA VAL A 514 -10.38 9.38 -21.23
C VAL A 514 -11.28 8.80 -20.16
N VAL A 515 -12.58 9.06 -20.24
CA VAL A 515 -13.57 8.62 -19.25
C VAL A 515 -14.49 7.55 -19.87
N PRO A 516 -14.69 6.40 -19.18
CA PRO A 516 -15.64 5.39 -19.62
C PRO A 516 -17.05 5.92 -19.76
N LEU A 517 -17.76 5.38 -20.76
CA LEU A 517 -19.18 5.62 -20.95
C LEU A 517 -20.01 5.16 -19.74
N ALA A 518 -20.66 6.10 -19.07
CA ALA A 518 -21.69 5.82 -18.05
C ALA A 518 -23.08 6.21 -18.58
N ALA A 519 -24.14 5.55 -18.09
CA ALA A 519 -25.51 5.91 -18.48
C ALA A 519 -26.03 7.17 -17.75
N SER A 520 -25.34 7.64 -16.71
CA SER A 520 -25.74 8.79 -15.90
C SER A 520 -24.64 9.84 -15.86
N GLU A 521 -24.99 11.10 -16.13
CA GLU A 521 -24.09 12.24 -16.01
C GLU A 521 -23.47 12.35 -14.61
N LYS A 522 -24.22 12.00 -13.56
CA LYS A 522 -23.75 12.03 -12.16
C LYS A 522 -22.58 11.07 -11.93
N LEU A 523 -22.60 9.90 -12.59
CA LEU A 523 -21.53 8.92 -12.50
C LEU A 523 -20.28 9.37 -13.25
N THR A 524 -20.46 9.94 -14.44
CA THR A 524 -19.37 10.53 -15.22
C THR A 524 -18.72 11.68 -14.45
N GLU A 525 -19.52 12.59 -13.88
CA GLU A 525 -19.06 13.70 -13.06
C GLU A 525 -18.27 13.24 -11.84
N GLY A 526 -18.85 12.30 -11.07
CA GLY A 526 -18.18 11.75 -9.88
C GLY A 526 -16.87 11.03 -10.22
N LEU A 527 -16.83 10.29 -11.34
CA LEU A 527 -15.62 9.61 -11.80
C LEU A 527 -14.53 10.61 -12.19
N LEU A 528 -14.86 11.61 -13.01
CA LEU A 528 -13.92 12.64 -13.44
C LEU A 528 -13.42 13.48 -12.27
N LEU A 529 -14.29 13.80 -11.31
CA LEU A 529 -13.91 14.52 -10.09
C LEU A 529 -12.92 13.73 -9.24
N GLN A 530 -13.18 12.44 -8.98
CA GLN A 530 -12.25 11.60 -8.21
C GLN A 530 -10.88 11.52 -8.92
N LEU A 531 -10.90 11.29 -10.24
CA LEU A 531 -9.69 11.19 -11.06
C LEU A 531 -8.83 12.47 -10.99
N LEU A 532 -9.42 13.63 -11.27
CA LEU A 532 -8.70 14.89 -11.31
C LEU A 532 -8.30 15.37 -9.91
N ALA A 533 -9.11 15.12 -8.88
CA ALA A 533 -8.76 15.51 -7.52
C ALA A 533 -7.51 14.78 -7.01
N GLY A 534 -7.42 13.48 -7.26
CA GLY A 534 -6.23 12.70 -6.91
C GLY A 534 -4.98 13.20 -7.65
N ALA A 535 -5.11 13.47 -8.96
CA ALA A 535 -3.99 14.02 -9.73
C ALA A 535 -3.55 15.40 -9.24
N VAL A 536 -4.49 16.33 -9.03
CA VAL A 536 -4.22 17.69 -8.55
C VAL A 536 -3.56 17.68 -7.18
N GLN A 537 -3.94 16.75 -6.28
CA GLN A 537 -3.27 16.61 -4.98
C GLN A 537 -1.76 16.38 -5.16
N VAL A 538 -1.37 15.46 -6.04
CA VAL A 538 0.05 15.14 -6.31
C VAL A 538 0.74 16.29 -7.06
N LEU A 539 0.09 16.86 -8.07
CA LEU A 539 0.64 17.99 -8.84
C LEU A 539 0.93 19.18 -7.92
N ASN A 540 -0.04 19.58 -7.09
CA ASN A 540 0.12 20.70 -6.15
C ASN A 540 1.21 20.42 -5.11
N ALA A 541 1.31 19.19 -4.60
CA ALA A 541 2.38 18.80 -3.68
C ALA A 541 3.78 18.89 -4.33
N ALA A 542 3.87 18.68 -5.64
CA ALA A 542 5.10 18.86 -6.42
C ALA A 542 5.34 20.32 -6.86
N GLY A 543 4.48 21.27 -6.49
CA GLY A 543 4.53 22.66 -6.94
C GLY A 543 4.17 22.85 -8.43
N CYS A 544 3.49 21.87 -9.03
CA CYS A 544 3.03 21.87 -10.40
C CYS A 544 1.54 22.20 -10.46
N THR A 545 1.14 23.20 -11.26
CA THR A 545 -0.28 23.58 -11.37
C THR A 545 -0.93 22.97 -12.60
N LEU A 546 -2.10 22.35 -12.44
CA LEU A 546 -2.94 21.96 -13.56
C LEU A 546 -3.49 23.22 -14.26
N VAL A 547 -3.12 23.47 -15.51
CA VAL A 547 -3.47 24.70 -16.24
C VAL A 547 -4.50 24.49 -17.35
N GLY A 548 -4.86 23.25 -17.66
CA GLY A 548 -5.82 22.93 -18.71
C GLY A 548 -5.77 21.46 -19.09
N GLY A 549 -6.36 21.13 -20.25
CA GLY A 549 -6.32 19.77 -20.75
C GLY A 549 -7.44 19.40 -21.72
N HIS A 550 -7.51 18.13 -22.07
CA HIS A 550 -8.52 17.54 -22.93
C HIS A 550 -9.22 16.38 -22.23
N THR A 551 -10.53 16.25 -22.47
CA THR A 551 -11.31 15.09 -22.05
C THR A 551 -11.94 14.42 -23.25
N SER A 552 -12.03 13.09 -23.23
CA SER A 552 -12.81 12.33 -24.21
C SER A 552 -13.52 11.14 -23.56
N GLU A 553 -14.57 10.67 -24.21
CA GLU A 553 -15.26 9.43 -23.86
C GLU A 553 -14.55 8.24 -24.55
N GLY A 554 -14.38 7.15 -23.82
CA GLY A 554 -13.75 5.93 -24.35
C GLY A 554 -14.27 4.67 -23.67
N THR A 555 -13.69 3.52 -24.02
CA THR A 555 -14.05 2.23 -23.41
C THR A 555 -13.40 2.02 -22.05
N GLU A 556 -12.21 2.60 -21.84
CA GLU A 556 -11.40 2.41 -20.65
C GLU A 556 -10.93 3.74 -20.10
N LEU A 557 -10.78 3.81 -18.78
CA LEU A 557 -10.27 4.99 -18.10
C LEU A 557 -8.78 5.12 -18.42
N SER A 558 -8.37 6.29 -18.90
CA SER A 558 -6.96 6.59 -19.14
C SER A 558 -6.67 8.02 -18.71
N LEU A 559 -5.44 8.26 -18.25
CA LEU A 559 -5.01 9.57 -17.81
C LEU A 559 -3.53 9.76 -18.14
N GLY A 560 -3.18 11.00 -18.46
CA GLY A 560 -1.82 11.41 -18.71
C GLY A 560 -1.68 12.92 -18.57
N PHE A 561 -0.44 13.38 -18.54
CA PHE A 561 -0.11 14.79 -18.40
C PHE A 561 1.05 15.16 -19.31
N ALA A 562 0.90 16.29 -20.01
CA ALA A 562 2.05 17.02 -20.52
C ALA A 562 2.55 17.94 -19.40
N ILE A 563 3.80 17.78 -18.97
CA ILE A 563 4.40 18.58 -17.91
C ILE A 563 5.40 19.55 -18.53
N THR A 564 5.33 20.81 -18.11
CA THR A 564 6.41 21.78 -18.31
C THR A 564 7.11 22.02 -16.99
N GLY A 565 8.44 21.91 -17.00
CA GLY A 565 9.30 22.17 -15.86
C GLY A 565 10.44 23.13 -16.19
N GLU A 566 11.28 23.37 -15.19
CA GLU A 566 12.46 24.21 -15.30
C GLU A 566 13.66 23.58 -14.59
N ALA A 567 14.86 23.81 -15.09
CA ALA A 567 16.10 23.38 -14.43
C ALA A 567 17.25 24.33 -14.76
N HIS A 568 18.23 24.40 -13.85
CA HIS A 568 19.50 25.05 -14.15
C HIS A 568 20.36 24.11 -15.02
N PRO A 569 21.08 24.60 -16.05
CA PRO A 569 21.91 23.75 -16.92
C PRO A 569 22.89 22.85 -16.15
N SER A 570 23.56 23.39 -15.12
CA SER A 570 24.51 22.63 -14.28
C SER A 570 23.87 21.58 -13.36
N GLN A 571 22.53 21.56 -13.24
CA GLN A 571 21.79 20.62 -12.41
C GLN A 571 21.16 19.49 -13.21
N LEU A 572 21.15 19.61 -14.54
CA LEU A 572 20.51 18.65 -15.42
C LEU A 572 21.21 17.30 -15.35
N LEU A 573 20.40 16.29 -15.06
CA LEU A 573 20.77 14.90 -15.27
C LEU A 573 20.23 14.46 -16.63
N TYR A 574 21.06 13.73 -17.36
CA TYR A 574 20.66 13.16 -18.63
C TYR A 574 20.52 11.65 -18.50
N LYS A 575 19.55 11.11 -19.24
CA LYS A 575 19.40 9.67 -19.42
C LYS A 575 20.62 9.08 -20.14
N LYS A 576 21.12 9.81 -21.15
CA LYS A 576 22.35 9.48 -21.90
C LYS A 576 23.49 10.32 -21.33
N GLY A 577 24.66 9.74 -21.06
CA GLY A 577 25.77 10.54 -20.53
C GLY A 577 26.81 9.79 -19.71
N ILE A 578 26.81 8.46 -19.68
CA ILE A 578 27.99 7.73 -19.20
C ILE A 578 29.05 7.86 -20.29
N LEU A 579 29.75 9.00 -20.30
CA LEU A 579 30.86 9.24 -21.20
C LEU A 579 32.14 8.66 -20.57
N PRO A 580 33.10 8.15 -21.37
CA PRO A 580 34.41 7.83 -20.87
C PRO A 580 35.04 9.11 -20.31
N ILE A 581 35.47 9.08 -19.05
CA ILE A 581 36.22 10.20 -18.45
C ILE A 581 37.52 10.32 -19.24
N SER A 582 37.74 11.46 -19.91
CA SER A 582 39.04 11.72 -20.54
C SER A 582 40.09 11.88 -19.45
N SER A 583 41.26 11.29 -19.67
CA SER A 583 42.42 11.33 -18.77
C SER A 583 43.02 12.74 -18.57
N HIS A 584 42.37 13.80 -19.06
CA HIS A 584 42.90 15.16 -19.05
C HIS A 584 42.64 15.96 -17.76
N LEU A 585 41.86 15.45 -16.81
CA LEU A 585 41.63 16.12 -15.51
C LEU A 585 42.62 15.73 -14.40
N LYS A 586 43.75 15.09 -14.74
CA LYS A 586 44.79 14.69 -13.77
C LYS A 586 45.99 15.63 -13.67
N ASN A 587 46.09 16.70 -14.45
CA ASN A 587 47.33 17.47 -14.55
C ASN A 587 47.32 18.90 -13.99
N ASP A 588 46.24 19.39 -13.40
CA ASP A 588 46.20 20.79 -12.91
C ASP A 588 46.71 20.99 -11.47
N GLU A 589 47.24 19.95 -10.81
CA GLU A 589 47.85 20.06 -9.46
C GLU A 589 49.37 19.81 -9.41
N GLU A 590 50.05 19.43 -10.50
CA GLU A 590 51.51 19.14 -10.50
C GLU A 590 52.42 20.23 -11.11
N GLU A 591 51.89 21.28 -11.74
CA GLU A 591 52.72 22.30 -12.41
C GLU A 591 53.31 23.41 -11.50
N THR A 592 53.12 23.35 -10.17
CA THR A 592 53.70 24.34 -9.25
C THR A 592 55.01 23.94 -8.55
N GLU A 593 55.52 22.71 -8.70
CA GLU A 593 56.77 22.28 -8.03
C GLU A 593 57.98 22.05 -8.97
N GLU A 594 57.80 21.92 -10.29
CA GLU A 594 58.92 21.66 -11.23
C GLU A 594 59.80 22.89 -11.57
N SER A 595 59.43 24.07 -11.07
CA SER A 595 60.12 25.34 -11.32
C SER A 595 61.35 25.59 -10.42
N GLU A 596 61.41 24.98 -9.23
CA GLU A 596 62.47 25.25 -8.24
C GLU A 596 63.60 24.21 -8.25
N ASP A 597 63.33 22.95 -8.63
CA ASP A 597 64.31 21.85 -8.48
C ASP A 597 65.27 21.71 -9.68
N ARG A 598 64.96 22.36 -10.81
CA ARG A 598 65.80 22.38 -12.02
C ARG A 598 67.05 23.27 -11.90
N LYS A 599 67.19 24.04 -10.81
CA LYS A 599 68.35 24.88 -10.52
C LYS A 599 69.40 24.25 -9.59
N ARG A 600 69.17 23.06 -9.02
CA ARG A 600 70.05 22.50 -7.95
C ARG A 600 70.84 21.24 -8.28
N ARG A 601 70.75 20.65 -9.48
CA ARG A 601 71.54 19.45 -9.84
C ARG A 601 72.32 19.61 -11.14
N ARG A 602 73.30 20.51 -11.09
CA ARG A 602 74.54 20.43 -11.88
C ARG A 602 75.69 20.49 -10.89
N LEU A 603 76.19 19.33 -10.46
CA LEU A 603 77.57 19.13 -10.02
C LEU A 603 77.84 17.63 -9.89
N ASP A 604 78.93 17.19 -10.52
CA ASP A 604 79.72 15.96 -10.31
C ASP A 604 79.04 14.61 -10.63
N GLY A 605 79.62 13.65 -11.36
CA GLY A 605 81.00 13.43 -11.82
C GLY A 605 81.33 11.93 -11.73
N MET A 606 81.79 11.33 -12.83
CA MET A 606 82.63 10.12 -12.93
C MET A 606 82.11 8.68 -12.62
N THR A 607 81.88 7.92 -13.72
CA THR A 607 82.60 6.69 -14.22
C THR A 607 82.75 5.34 -13.46
N TRP A 608 82.76 4.27 -14.31
CA TRP A 608 83.33 2.88 -14.25
C TRP A 608 82.35 1.70 -13.98
N MET A 609 82.02 0.86 -14.99
CA MET A 609 82.63 -0.45 -15.43
C MET A 609 82.56 -1.55 -14.34
N ASN A 610 82.23 -2.84 -14.54
CA ASN A 610 82.23 -3.77 -15.69
C ASN A 610 81.43 -5.08 -15.30
N PRO A 611 81.43 -6.23 -16.02
CA PRO A 611 80.25 -7.09 -16.20
C PRO A 611 80.37 -8.49 -15.56
N GLY A 612 79.26 -9.23 -15.48
CA GLY A 612 79.27 -10.64 -15.07
C GLY A 612 77.97 -11.35 -15.44
N ARG A 613 78.08 -12.33 -16.35
CA ARG A 613 77.01 -13.26 -16.79
C ARG A 613 76.36 -13.98 -15.60
N SER A 614 75.05 -14.25 -15.67
CA SER A 614 74.53 -15.62 -15.85
C SER A 614 73.00 -15.71 -15.69
N LEU A 615 72.39 -16.32 -16.72
CA LEU A 615 71.20 -17.20 -16.71
C LEU A 615 69.81 -16.63 -16.34
N SER A 616 68.93 -16.84 -17.32
CA SER A 616 67.49 -16.62 -17.33
C SER A 616 66.76 -17.30 -16.18
N LEU A 617 65.94 -16.52 -15.47
CA LEU A 617 64.83 -16.98 -14.66
C LEU A 617 63.58 -16.25 -15.13
N ALA A 618 62.53 -17.04 -15.33
CA ALA A 618 61.24 -16.65 -15.89
C ALA A 618 60.69 -15.35 -15.30
N SER A 619 60.28 -14.44 -16.19
CA SER A 619 59.44 -13.29 -15.83
C SER A 619 58.14 -13.81 -15.23
N SER A 620 57.89 -13.41 -13.99
CA SER A 620 56.65 -13.57 -13.26
C SER A 620 55.45 -13.12 -14.12
N PRO A 621 54.28 -13.78 -14.01
CA PRO A 621 53.10 -13.35 -14.75
C PRO A 621 52.73 -11.95 -14.29
N SER A 622 52.51 -11.05 -15.26
CA SER A 622 51.91 -9.76 -15.04
C SER A 622 50.58 -9.95 -14.32
N THR A 623 50.51 -9.51 -13.06
CA THR A 623 49.25 -9.34 -12.35
C THR A 623 48.46 -8.25 -13.08
N SER A 624 47.58 -8.65 -14.01
CA SER A 624 46.59 -7.73 -14.57
C SER A 624 45.67 -7.30 -13.43
N PHE A 625 45.86 -6.07 -12.93
CA PHE A 625 44.92 -5.46 -11.99
C PHE A 625 43.53 -5.48 -12.63
N ALA A 626 42.54 -6.05 -11.94
CA ALA A 626 41.16 -5.99 -12.38
C ALA A 626 40.74 -4.50 -12.49
N PRO A 627 40.01 -4.10 -13.54
CA PRO A 627 39.63 -2.70 -13.71
C PRO A 627 38.78 -2.23 -12.52
N VAL A 628 39.16 -1.09 -11.93
CA VAL A 628 38.43 -0.48 -10.81
C VAL A 628 37.15 0.15 -11.36
N PRO A 629 35.97 -0.13 -10.79
CA PRO A 629 34.71 0.47 -11.23
C PRO A 629 34.73 1.99 -11.00
N THR A 630 34.27 2.75 -11.98
CA THR A 630 34.20 4.22 -11.90
C THR A 630 32.90 4.66 -11.22
N PHE A 631 31.80 3.94 -11.48
CA PHE A 631 30.48 4.27 -10.94
C PHE A 631 29.76 3.02 -10.42
N SER A 632 28.82 3.25 -9.51
CA SER A 632 27.84 2.26 -9.05
C SER A 632 26.45 2.59 -9.62
N LEU A 633 25.70 1.54 -9.95
CA LEU A 633 24.29 1.64 -10.36
C LEU A 633 23.42 1.55 -9.12
N LEU A 634 22.71 2.62 -8.80
CA LEU A 634 21.76 2.68 -7.71
C LEU A 634 20.34 2.64 -8.28
N LEU A 635 19.46 1.90 -7.60
CA LEU A 635 18.02 1.90 -7.86
C LEU A 635 17.31 2.39 -6.61
N THR A 636 16.43 3.38 -6.72
CA THR A 636 15.83 4.05 -5.55
C THR A 636 14.56 3.38 -5.02
N LYS A 637 13.92 2.51 -5.80
CA LYS A 637 12.71 1.77 -5.39
C LYS A 637 12.77 0.30 -5.83
N ALA A 638 12.04 -0.54 -5.12
CA ALA A 638 11.87 -1.94 -5.48
C ALA A 638 11.08 -2.13 -6.79
N LEU A 639 11.40 -3.20 -7.51
CA LEU A 639 10.77 -3.61 -8.77
C LEU A 639 9.58 -4.54 -8.52
N GLY A 640 8.66 -4.61 -9.50
CA GLY A 640 7.57 -5.59 -9.52
C GLY A 640 6.17 -5.00 -9.57
N THR A 641 6.04 -3.67 -9.76
CA THR A 641 4.71 -3.03 -9.87
C THR A 641 3.90 -3.60 -11.04
N GLY A 642 4.54 -3.88 -12.18
CA GLY A 642 3.89 -4.45 -13.36
C GLY A 642 3.32 -5.84 -13.11
N THR A 643 4.12 -6.76 -12.58
CA THR A 643 3.67 -8.14 -12.29
C THR A 643 2.58 -8.18 -11.20
N ILE A 644 2.71 -7.37 -10.13
CA ILE A 644 1.71 -7.31 -9.06
C ILE A 644 0.38 -6.77 -9.58
N MET A 645 0.40 -5.69 -10.37
CA MET A 645 -0.84 -5.14 -10.94
C MET A 645 -1.46 -6.07 -12.00
N ALA A 646 -0.64 -6.86 -12.71
CA ALA A 646 -1.13 -7.92 -13.58
C ALA A 646 -1.82 -9.04 -12.77
N ALA A 647 -1.26 -9.46 -11.64
CA ALA A 647 -1.89 -10.42 -10.74
C ALA A 647 -3.21 -9.89 -10.17
N ALA A 648 -3.24 -8.62 -9.74
CA ALA A 648 -4.44 -7.94 -9.26
C ALA A 648 -5.56 -7.93 -10.31
N GLY A 649 -5.24 -7.53 -11.54
CA GLY A 649 -6.19 -7.53 -12.65
C GLY A 649 -6.73 -8.91 -13.04
N GLN A 650 -6.00 -9.99 -12.70
CA GLN A 650 -6.42 -11.38 -12.88
C GLN A 650 -7.14 -11.96 -11.65
N GLY A 651 -7.33 -11.18 -10.58
CA GLY A 651 -7.90 -11.65 -9.32
C GLY A 651 -6.99 -12.59 -8.52
N GLN A 652 -5.68 -12.60 -8.81
CA GLN A 652 -4.67 -13.43 -8.17
C GLN A 652 -3.75 -12.63 -7.20
N GLY A 653 -3.83 -11.30 -7.24
CA GLY A 653 -3.20 -10.40 -6.27
C GLY A 653 -3.75 -10.61 -4.86
N ASN A 654 -3.05 -10.11 -3.85
CA ASN A 654 -3.54 -10.08 -2.47
C ASN A 654 -3.46 -8.65 -1.92
N ALA A 655 -4.18 -8.38 -0.84
CA ALA A 655 -4.25 -7.05 -0.23
C ALA A 655 -2.87 -6.45 0.10
N LYS A 656 -1.96 -7.26 0.67
CA LYS A 656 -0.62 -6.81 1.11
C LYS A 656 0.26 -6.41 -0.10
N TRP A 657 0.27 -7.23 -1.15
CA TRP A 657 1.05 -7.00 -2.38
C TRP A 657 0.54 -5.78 -3.14
N GLU A 658 -0.78 -5.67 -3.33
CA GLU A 658 -1.38 -4.54 -4.04
C GLU A 658 -1.18 -3.22 -3.29
N ALA A 659 -1.37 -3.22 -1.97
CA ALA A 659 -1.12 -2.03 -1.15
C ALA A 659 0.35 -1.60 -1.21
N GLY A 660 1.31 -2.54 -1.14
CA GLY A 660 2.73 -2.25 -1.27
C GLY A 660 3.11 -1.69 -2.64
N ALA A 661 2.56 -2.25 -3.72
CA ALA A 661 2.77 -1.72 -5.07
C ALA A 661 2.18 -0.31 -5.23
N VAL A 662 0.96 -0.06 -4.75
CA VAL A 662 0.36 1.27 -4.76
C VAL A 662 1.18 2.27 -3.94
N ALA A 663 1.65 1.91 -2.76
CA ALA A 663 2.50 2.76 -1.94
C ALA A 663 3.81 3.15 -2.66
N SER A 664 4.47 2.18 -3.31
CA SER A 664 5.67 2.44 -4.14
C SER A 664 5.39 3.40 -5.31
N MET A 665 4.25 3.23 -5.98
CA MET A 665 3.83 4.10 -7.10
C MET A 665 3.44 5.52 -6.65
N LEU A 666 2.97 5.69 -5.42
CA LEU A 666 2.61 6.99 -4.84
C LEU A 666 3.81 7.74 -4.25
N GLN A 667 4.92 7.06 -3.96
CA GLN A 667 6.14 7.72 -3.50
C GLN A 667 6.75 8.57 -4.63
N SER A 668 6.92 9.87 -4.41
CA SER A 668 7.53 10.75 -5.43
C SER A 668 9.02 10.46 -5.64
N ASN A 669 9.51 10.69 -6.86
CA ASN A 669 10.95 10.65 -7.18
C ASN A 669 11.67 11.99 -6.92
N ALA A 670 10.95 13.06 -6.56
CA ALA A 670 11.53 14.40 -6.41
C ALA A 670 12.68 14.47 -5.40
N LYS A 671 12.49 13.90 -4.20
CA LYS A 671 13.49 13.92 -3.14
C LYS A 671 14.66 13.00 -3.45
N ALA A 672 14.41 11.84 -4.06
CA ALA A 672 15.46 10.95 -4.55
C ALA A 672 16.35 11.63 -5.60
N ALA A 673 15.77 12.37 -6.54
CA ALA A 673 16.52 13.11 -7.55
C ALA A 673 17.46 14.16 -6.92
N ASP A 674 16.96 14.95 -5.98
CA ASP A 674 17.76 15.97 -5.27
C ASP A 674 18.93 15.33 -4.51
N ILE A 675 18.70 14.22 -3.81
CA ILE A 675 19.75 13.48 -3.08
C ILE A 675 20.79 12.91 -4.06
N LEU A 676 20.35 12.28 -5.14
CA LEU A 676 21.24 11.71 -6.15
C LEU A 676 22.15 12.78 -6.77
N TRP A 677 21.61 13.97 -7.03
CA TRP A 677 22.40 15.08 -7.56
C TRP A 677 23.31 15.72 -6.49
N ARG A 678 22.77 16.21 -5.37
CA ARG A 678 23.51 16.99 -4.36
C ARG A 678 24.54 16.17 -3.59
N GLU A 679 24.09 15.03 -3.07
CA GLU A 679 24.90 14.19 -2.20
C GLU A 679 25.67 13.15 -3.01
N GLY A 680 24.99 12.56 -3.99
CA GLY A 680 25.57 11.52 -4.84
C GLY A 680 26.49 12.05 -5.93
N GLY A 681 26.31 13.27 -6.44
CA GLY A 681 27.01 13.70 -7.65
C GLY A 681 26.72 12.75 -8.82
N ALA A 682 25.48 12.28 -8.92
CA ALA A 682 25.04 11.41 -10.01
C ALA A 682 25.34 12.07 -11.36
N ILE A 683 25.87 11.28 -12.30
CA ILE A 683 26.22 11.78 -13.64
C ILE A 683 25.17 11.45 -14.70
N ALA A 684 24.31 10.48 -14.40
CA ALA A 684 23.23 10.05 -15.28
C ALA A 684 22.11 9.45 -14.42
N ALA A 685 20.87 9.72 -14.81
CA ALA A 685 19.70 9.14 -14.17
C ALA A 685 18.56 8.98 -15.18
N THR A 686 17.73 7.97 -14.94
CA THR A 686 16.45 7.75 -15.61
C THR A 686 15.49 7.21 -14.59
N ASP A 687 14.21 7.51 -14.74
CA ASP A 687 13.20 6.71 -14.09
C ASP A 687 13.04 5.36 -14.78
N VAL A 688 12.69 4.33 -14.03
CA VAL A 688 12.44 3.00 -14.57
C VAL A 688 10.94 2.86 -14.80
N THR A 689 10.53 2.73 -16.06
CA THR A 689 9.13 2.61 -16.48
C THR A 689 8.94 1.45 -17.48
N GLY A 690 8.31 1.70 -18.63
CA GLY A 690 7.74 0.69 -19.53
C GLY A 690 8.73 -0.38 -20.05
N PHE A 691 10.02 -0.07 -20.15
CA PHE A 691 11.01 -1.03 -20.69
C PHE A 691 11.68 -1.91 -19.62
N GLY A 692 11.33 -1.72 -18.36
CA GLY A 692 11.99 -2.39 -17.23
C GLY A 692 13.43 -1.90 -17.01
N VAL A 693 14.03 -2.27 -15.88
CA VAL A 693 15.35 -1.74 -15.48
C VAL A 693 16.43 -2.02 -16.51
N LEU A 694 16.38 -3.16 -17.22
CA LEU A 694 17.38 -3.50 -18.22
C LEU A 694 17.23 -2.67 -19.50
N GLY A 695 16.00 -2.38 -19.92
CA GLY A 695 15.74 -1.52 -21.07
C GLY A 695 16.25 -0.10 -20.82
N HIS A 696 15.93 0.46 -19.65
CA HIS A 696 16.39 1.78 -19.25
C HIS A 696 17.92 1.85 -19.09
N LEU A 697 18.54 0.87 -18.43
CA LEU A 697 20.00 0.79 -18.33
C LEU A 697 20.65 0.76 -19.71
N THR A 698 20.09 -0.02 -20.63
CA THR A 698 20.60 -0.13 -22.00
C THR A 698 20.63 1.23 -22.68
N GLU A 699 19.56 2.02 -22.56
CA GLU A 699 19.52 3.37 -23.13
C GLU A 699 20.56 4.31 -22.49
N MET A 700 20.82 4.16 -21.19
CA MET A 700 21.84 4.95 -20.49
C MET A 700 23.26 4.68 -21.01
N ILE A 701 23.58 3.42 -21.34
CA ILE A 701 24.93 3.01 -21.78
C ILE A 701 25.13 3.03 -23.31
N ARG A 702 24.06 3.03 -24.12
CA ARG A 702 24.13 2.95 -25.59
C ARG A 702 24.22 4.29 -26.33
N GLY A 703 24.03 5.41 -25.65
CA GLY A 703 23.76 6.69 -26.32
C GLY A 703 24.72 7.01 -27.47
N ASP A 704 24.19 7.40 -28.63
CA ASP A 704 24.97 8.13 -29.63
C ASP A 704 25.70 9.27 -28.92
N ASN A 705 27.03 9.27 -28.97
CA ASN A 705 27.93 10.10 -28.17
C ASN A 705 27.75 11.61 -28.45
N GLY A 706 26.66 12.20 -27.98
CA GLY A 706 26.55 13.65 -27.82
C GLY A 706 27.52 14.09 -26.72
N MET A 707 28.36 15.07 -27.00
CA MET A 707 29.25 15.61 -25.98
C MET A 707 28.49 16.61 -25.13
N VAL A 708 28.63 16.50 -23.81
CA VAL A 708 28.19 17.54 -22.87
C VAL A 708 29.19 18.70 -23.00
N GLY A 709 28.72 19.87 -23.44
CA GLY A 709 29.55 21.08 -23.57
C GLY A 709 29.95 21.66 -22.20
N GLU A 710 30.82 22.67 -22.21
CA GLU A 710 31.24 23.40 -20.98
C GLU A 710 30.05 24.05 -20.24
N ASP A 711 28.94 24.27 -20.94
CA ASP A 711 27.66 24.77 -20.43
C ASP A 711 26.76 23.67 -19.83
N ASN A 712 27.28 22.44 -19.74
CA ASN A 712 26.57 21.24 -19.29
C ASN A 712 25.37 20.88 -20.17
N LEU A 713 25.35 21.32 -21.44
CA LEU A 713 24.31 20.99 -22.41
C LEU A 713 24.74 19.86 -23.34
N LEU A 714 23.82 18.93 -23.63
CA LEU A 714 24.06 17.87 -24.61
C LEU A 714 24.08 18.44 -26.03
N THR A 715 25.24 18.44 -26.66
CA THR A 715 25.39 18.83 -28.07
C THR A 715 25.21 17.61 -28.97
N THR A 716 24.39 17.72 -30.02
CA THR A 716 24.18 16.63 -31.00
C THR A 716 25.33 16.49 -32.01
N ALA A 717 26.44 17.20 -31.79
CA ALA A 717 27.59 17.23 -32.68
C ALA A 717 28.80 16.55 -32.00
N GLY A 718 28.83 15.22 -32.06
CA GLY A 718 29.96 14.42 -31.58
C GLY A 718 30.55 13.57 -32.70
N THR A 719 31.64 14.06 -33.29
CA THR A 719 32.55 13.30 -34.13
C THR A 719 33.30 12.26 -33.30
N GLY A 720 33.09 10.97 -33.58
CA GLY A 720 34.06 9.86 -33.41
C GLY A 720 34.90 9.82 -32.13
N GLN A 721 34.28 9.77 -30.94
CA GLN A 721 35.01 9.43 -29.72
C GLN A 721 35.16 7.90 -29.59
N GLU A 722 36.39 7.41 -29.43
CA GLU A 722 36.73 6.01 -29.20
C GLU A 722 36.56 5.65 -27.71
N GLY A 723 35.74 4.63 -27.41
CA GLY A 723 35.53 4.09 -26.06
C GLY A 723 34.08 3.67 -25.81
N GLY A 724 33.87 2.52 -25.18
CA GLY A 724 32.56 1.99 -24.79
C GLY A 724 32.35 2.00 -23.27
N VAL A 725 31.17 1.59 -22.84
CA VAL A 725 30.81 1.45 -21.42
C VAL A 725 30.40 0.01 -21.15
N ARG A 726 30.94 -0.56 -20.09
CA ARG A 726 30.56 -1.88 -19.58
C ARG A 726 29.77 -1.71 -18.29
N ALA A 727 28.60 -2.34 -18.23
CA ALA A 727 27.80 -2.41 -17.00
C ALA A 727 27.70 -3.85 -16.52
N ARG A 728 27.76 -4.05 -15.20
CA ARG A 728 27.47 -5.33 -14.55
C ARG A 728 26.30 -5.17 -13.60
N LEU A 729 25.28 -5.98 -13.76
CA LEU A 729 24.15 -6.09 -12.85
C LEU A 729 24.27 -7.33 -11.97
N ILE A 730 23.97 -7.17 -10.69
CA ILE A 730 23.95 -8.23 -9.69
C ILE A 730 22.50 -8.60 -9.42
N LEU A 731 22.09 -9.79 -9.88
CA LEU A 731 20.68 -10.22 -9.83
C LEU A 731 20.17 -10.39 -8.40
N SER A 732 21.00 -10.91 -7.49
CA SER A 732 20.67 -11.10 -6.07
C SER A 732 20.34 -9.78 -5.38
N SER A 733 21.01 -8.69 -5.78
CA SER A 733 20.84 -7.34 -5.23
C SER A 733 19.62 -6.59 -5.73
N LEU A 734 18.92 -7.08 -6.78
CA LEU A 734 17.72 -6.41 -7.27
C LEU A 734 16.65 -6.36 -6.17
N PRO A 735 16.16 -5.17 -5.80
CA PRO A 735 15.11 -5.03 -4.80
C PRO A 735 13.78 -5.41 -5.44
N ALA A 736 13.03 -6.32 -4.81
CA ALA A 736 11.74 -6.79 -5.30
C ALA A 736 10.65 -6.42 -4.29
N LEU A 737 9.51 -5.93 -4.78
CA LEU A 737 8.34 -5.70 -3.94
C LEU A 737 7.84 -7.05 -3.39
N PRO A 738 7.34 -7.10 -2.14
CA PRO A 738 6.70 -8.30 -1.61
C PRO A 738 5.60 -8.82 -2.56
N GLY A 739 5.68 -10.10 -2.91
CA GLY A 739 4.75 -10.75 -3.85
C GLY A 739 5.18 -10.73 -5.31
N ALA A 740 6.16 -9.91 -5.72
CA ALA A 740 6.59 -9.85 -7.11
C ALA A 740 7.22 -11.17 -7.58
N GLU A 741 8.13 -11.74 -6.78
CA GLU A 741 8.73 -13.05 -7.08
C GLU A 741 7.71 -14.19 -7.04
N ASP A 742 6.72 -14.12 -6.13
CA ASP A 742 5.61 -15.08 -6.05
C ASP A 742 4.73 -15.06 -7.30
N CYS A 743 4.45 -13.86 -7.83
CA CYS A 743 3.68 -13.70 -9.07
C CYS A 743 4.45 -14.29 -10.26
N LEU A 744 5.75 -13.97 -10.36
CA LEU A 744 6.62 -14.49 -11.40
C LEU A 744 6.79 -16.01 -11.34
N ALA A 745 6.91 -16.59 -10.14
CA ALA A 745 6.98 -18.04 -9.94
C ALA A 745 5.70 -18.76 -10.42
N LYS A 746 4.55 -18.08 -10.37
CA LYS A 746 3.27 -18.55 -10.93
C LYS A 746 3.12 -18.28 -12.44
N GLY A 747 4.14 -17.69 -13.09
CA GLY A 747 4.10 -17.31 -14.50
C GLY A 747 3.28 -16.06 -14.79
N ILE A 748 2.87 -15.31 -13.76
CA ILE A 748 2.11 -14.07 -13.93
C ILE A 748 3.09 -12.95 -14.27
N THR A 749 2.98 -12.45 -15.51
CA THR A 749 3.80 -11.34 -16.01
C THR A 749 2.90 -10.26 -16.58
N SER A 750 3.40 -9.03 -16.57
CA SER A 750 2.77 -7.90 -17.26
C SER A 750 2.84 -8.07 -18.78
N SER A 751 1.92 -7.43 -19.50
CA SER A 751 1.75 -7.64 -20.95
C SER A 751 2.97 -7.27 -21.80
N LEU A 752 3.79 -6.32 -21.34
CA LEU A 752 4.98 -5.85 -22.06
C LEU A 752 6.25 -6.63 -21.70
N ALA A 753 6.28 -7.34 -20.57
CA ALA A 753 7.47 -8.05 -20.12
C ALA A 753 8.02 -9.07 -21.14
N PRO A 754 7.20 -9.88 -21.85
CA PRO A 754 7.71 -10.78 -22.88
C PRO A 754 8.38 -10.05 -24.06
N ALA A 755 7.85 -8.90 -24.45
CA ALA A 755 8.41 -8.08 -25.53
C ALA A 755 9.73 -7.43 -25.10
N ASN A 756 9.78 -6.88 -23.88
CA ASN A 756 11.01 -6.35 -23.27
C ASN A 756 12.10 -7.43 -23.19
N GLN A 757 11.74 -8.63 -22.74
CA GLN A 757 12.66 -9.77 -22.68
C GLN A 757 13.15 -10.17 -24.07
N HIS A 758 12.30 -10.15 -25.09
CA HIS A 758 12.70 -10.45 -26.46
C HIS A 758 13.69 -9.42 -27.01
N HIS A 759 13.40 -8.13 -26.84
CA HIS A 759 14.28 -7.04 -27.27
C HIS A 759 15.66 -7.11 -26.61
N ALA A 760 15.71 -7.47 -25.33
CA ALA A 760 16.93 -7.58 -24.55
C ALA A 760 17.80 -8.82 -24.86
N ARG A 761 17.37 -9.78 -25.68
CA ARG A 761 18.12 -11.04 -25.89
C ARG A 761 19.52 -10.83 -26.47
N HIS A 762 19.68 -9.87 -27.37
CA HIS A 762 20.96 -9.58 -28.03
C HIS A 762 21.90 -8.72 -27.19
N LEU A 763 21.37 -8.14 -26.10
CA LEU A 763 22.06 -7.24 -25.18
C LEU A 763 22.77 -7.97 -24.04
N LEU A 764 22.29 -9.16 -23.72
CA LEU A 764 22.78 -9.95 -22.61
C LEU A 764 23.91 -10.88 -23.08
N ARG A 765 25.14 -10.59 -22.66
CA ARG A 765 26.23 -11.57 -22.68
C ARG A 765 26.34 -12.21 -21.30
N ASN A 766 26.34 -13.53 -21.26
CA ASN A 766 26.64 -14.26 -20.03
C ASN A 766 28.16 -14.37 -19.92
N VAL A 767 28.73 -13.92 -18.81
CA VAL A 767 30.17 -14.10 -18.55
C VAL A 767 30.38 -15.56 -18.16
N PRO A 768 31.29 -16.30 -18.82
CA PRO A 768 31.77 -17.56 -18.29
C PRO A 768 32.68 -17.23 -17.09
N THR A 769 32.11 -17.19 -15.89
CA THR A 769 32.91 -17.44 -14.68
C THR A 769 33.44 -18.86 -14.77
N VAL A 770 34.72 -19.05 -14.46
CA VAL A 770 35.47 -20.30 -14.50
C VAL A 770 34.58 -21.54 -14.26
N ALA A 771 34.59 -22.46 -15.24
CA ALA A 771 33.74 -23.67 -15.41
C ALA A 771 32.42 -23.45 -16.18
N HIS A 772 32.25 -24.25 -17.24
CA HIS A 772 31.21 -24.18 -18.27
C HIS A 772 29.78 -24.55 -17.78
N SER A 773 29.30 -24.02 -16.65
CA SER A 773 27.99 -24.38 -16.07
C SER A 773 27.04 -23.21 -15.70
N ASN A 774 27.44 -21.93 -15.78
CA ASN A 774 26.65 -20.81 -15.21
C ASN A 774 25.67 -20.07 -16.15
N THR A 775 25.63 -20.34 -17.46
CA THR A 775 24.64 -19.67 -18.33
C THR A 775 23.18 -20.09 -18.02
N SER A 776 22.98 -21.31 -17.49
CA SER A 776 21.66 -21.78 -17.05
C SER A 776 21.21 -21.13 -15.74
N CYS A 777 22.12 -20.88 -14.78
CA CYS A 777 21.75 -20.42 -13.46
C CYS A 777 21.24 -18.96 -13.44
N VAL A 778 21.82 -18.07 -14.25
CA VAL A 778 21.36 -16.66 -14.38
C VAL A 778 19.92 -16.56 -14.84
N ARG A 779 19.54 -17.31 -15.88
CA ARG A 779 18.16 -17.29 -16.42
C ARG A 779 17.15 -18.02 -15.53
N GLN A 780 17.62 -18.90 -14.65
CA GLN A 780 16.80 -19.63 -13.67
C GLN A 780 16.63 -18.87 -12.36
N HIS A 781 17.37 -17.78 -12.14
CA HIS A 781 17.26 -16.97 -10.94
C HIS A 781 15.86 -16.34 -10.83
N SER A 782 15.26 -16.38 -9.63
CA SER A 782 13.89 -15.91 -9.38
C SER A 782 13.66 -14.44 -9.78
N LYS A 783 14.68 -13.60 -9.59
CA LYS A 783 14.67 -12.17 -9.94
C LYS A 783 14.98 -11.85 -11.40
N TYR A 784 15.41 -12.82 -12.22
CA TYR A 784 15.73 -12.57 -13.63
C TYR A 784 14.57 -11.93 -14.41
N PRO A 785 13.29 -12.36 -14.25
CA PRO A 785 12.18 -11.73 -14.97
C PRO A 785 11.92 -10.26 -14.57
N LEU A 786 12.32 -9.83 -13.37
CA LEU A 786 12.15 -8.43 -12.92
C LEU A 786 12.94 -7.44 -13.78
N LEU A 787 13.99 -7.89 -14.45
CA LEU A 787 14.76 -7.07 -15.40
C LEU A 787 13.89 -6.48 -16.52
N PHE A 788 12.81 -7.18 -16.88
CA PHE A 788 11.96 -6.87 -18.03
C PHE A 788 10.57 -6.38 -17.62
N ASP A 789 10.25 -6.39 -16.32
CA ASP A 789 8.93 -5.99 -15.85
C ASP A 789 8.73 -4.46 -16.04
N PRO A 790 7.79 -4.02 -16.91
CA PRO A 790 7.38 -2.62 -16.98
C PRO A 790 6.97 -2.12 -15.60
N GLN A 791 7.61 -1.05 -15.15
CA GLN A 791 7.22 -0.37 -13.93
C GLN A 791 6.23 0.75 -14.25
N THR A 792 5.28 0.99 -13.36
CA THR A 792 4.49 2.23 -13.37
C THR A 792 5.00 3.10 -12.21
N ALA A 793 5.39 4.35 -12.47
CA ALA A 793 5.95 5.26 -11.45
C ALA A 793 7.10 4.62 -10.64
N GLY A 794 7.99 3.92 -11.35
CA GLY A 794 9.11 3.21 -10.74
C GLY A 794 10.15 4.15 -10.12
N GLY A 795 11.19 3.57 -9.53
CA GLY A 795 12.29 4.35 -8.96
C GLY A 795 13.21 4.92 -10.03
N LEU A 796 14.15 5.74 -9.58
CA LEU A 796 15.25 6.23 -10.40
C LEU A 796 16.37 5.19 -10.44
N LEU A 797 16.88 4.91 -11.63
CA LEU A 797 18.14 4.25 -11.88
C LEU A 797 19.20 5.32 -12.13
N ALA A 798 20.25 5.35 -11.32
CA ALA A 798 21.28 6.39 -11.38
C ALA A 798 22.70 5.83 -11.33
N CYS A 799 23.62 6.52 -11.99
CA CYS A 799 25.07 6.27 -11.93
C CYS A 799 25.74 7.24 -10.96
N VAL A 800 26.27 6.71 -9.87
CA VAL A 800 26.87 7.49 -8.77
C VAL A 800 28.36 7.11 -8.61
N PRO A 801 29.27 8.08 -8.43
CA PRO A 801 30.68 7.83 -8.10
C PRO A 801 30.84 6.87 -6.92
N VAL A 802 31.75 5.90 -7.04
CA VAL A 802 31.90 4.80 -6.06
C VAL A 802 32.19 5.30 -4.64
N ASP A 803 32.90 6.42 -4.51
CA ASP A 803 33.26 7.08 -3.24
C ASP A 803 32.05 7.75 -2.54
N LYS A 804 31.01 8.11 -3.29
CA LYS A 804 29.80 8.77 -2.76
C LYS A 804 28.64 7.84 -2.45
N VAL A 805 28.72 6.58 -2.85
CA VAL A 805 27.63 5.59 -2.74
C VAL A 805 27.13 5.45 -1.30
N GLY A 806 28.03 5.33 -0.32
CA GLY A 806 27.64 5.10 1.07
C GLY A 806 26.81 6.24 1.66
N ILE A 807 27.23 7.48 1.42
CA ILE A 807 26.52 8.69 1.87
C ILE A 807 25.17 8.79 1.17
N THR A 808 25.16 8.62 -0.15
CA THR A 808 23.94 8.68 -0.98
C THR A 808 22.89 7.67 -0.53
N LEU A 809 23.31 6.43 -0.31
CA LEU A 809 22.42 5.34 0.08
C LEU A 809 21.80 5.60 1.46
N HIS A 810 22.61 6.04 2.42
CA HIS A 810 22.14 6.41 3.74
C HIS A 810 21.12 7.55 3.68
N ALA A 811 21.38 8.59 2.88
CA ALA A 811 20.46 9.72 2.71
C ALA A 811 19.14 9.32 2.04
N LEU A 812 19.18 8.46 1.02
CA LEU A 812 17.98 7.90 0.39
C LEU A 812 17.13 7.12 1.40
N GLN A 813 17.77 6.23 2.18
CA GLN A 813 17.06 5.43 3.20
C GLN A 813 16.49 6.32 4.31
N ALA A 814 17.25 7.30 4.80
CA ALA A 814 16.78 8.28 5.78
C ALA A 814 15.63 9.15 5.23
N ALA A 815 15.54 9.33 3.92
CA ALA A 815 14.46 10.03 3.24
C ALA A 815 13.22 9.15 2.98
N GLY A 816 13.23 7.87 3.38
CA GLY A 816 12.12 6.92 3.23
C GLY A 816 12.21 6.04 1.98
N TYR A 817 13.31 6.07 1.22
CA TYR A 817 13.56 5.13 0.12
C TYR A 817 14.25 3.87 0.66
N GLU A 818 13.54 3.11 1.51
CA GLU A 818 14.09 1.95 2.24
C GLU A 818 14.65 0.87 1.30
N ALA A 819 14.02 0.70 0.13
CA ALA A 819 14.43 -0.26 -0.89
C ALA A 819 15.59 0.23 -1.77
N ALA A 820 16.12 1.43 -1.54
CA ALA A 820 17.25 1.93 -2.30
C ALA A 820 18.45 0.99 -2.10
N CYS A 821 19.10 0.60 -3.19
CA CYS A 821 20.27 -0.27 -3.14
C CYS A 821 21.18 -0.12 -4.36
N VAL A 822 22.40 -0.63 -4.22
CA VAL A 822 23.34 -0.80 -5.34
C VAL A 822 23.01 -2.10 -6.06
N ILE A 823 22.65 -2.00 -7.35
CA ILE A 823 22.27 -3.15 -8.18
C ILE A 823 23.39 -3.55 -9.16
N GLY A 824 24.48 -2.80 -9.22
CA GLY A 824 25.52 -3.03 -10.20
C GLY A 824 26.64 -2.01 -10.19
N LYS A 825 27.56 -2.16 -11.15
CA LYS A 825 28.76 -1.34 -11.33
C LYS A 825 28.97 -1.03 -12.81
N VAL A 826 29.62 0.11 -13.07
CA VAL A 826 29.93 0.58 -14.43
C VAL A 826 31.42 0.89 -14.56
N TRP A 827 32.00 0.50 -15.69
CA TRP A 827 33.38 0.75 -16.08
C TRP A 827 33.44 1.43 -17.44
N ASN A 828 34.47 2.25 -17.63
CA ASN A 828 34.88 2.67 -18.98
C ASN A 828 35.58 1.48 -19.64
N ASP A 829 35.25 1.21 -20.89
CA ASP A 829 35.87 0.17 -21.72
C ASP A 829 36.55 0.83 -22.92
N GLU A 830 37.78 0.41 -23.23
CA GLU A 830 38.51 0.91 -24.40
C GLU A 830 37.90 0.37 -25.71
N LYS A 831 37.10 -0.69 -25.64
CA LYS A 831 36.38 -1.27 -26.79
C LYS A 831 35.03 -0.60 -26.96
N THR A 832 34.67 -0.30 -28.21
CA THR A 832 33.43 0.40 -28.60
C THR A 832 32.14 -0.40 -28.45
N ASP A 833 32.21 -1.68 -28.05
CA ASP A 833 30.99 -2.45 -27.88
C ASP A 833 30.34 -2.18 -26.51
N VAL A 834 29.05 -1.90 -26.53
CA VAL A 834 28.21 -1.80 -25.33
C VAL A 834 27.81 -3.19 -24.85
N HIS A 835 28.19 -3.56 -23.62
CA HIS A 835 27.86 -4.85 -23.02
C HIS A 835 27.30 -4.73 -21.60
N ILE A 836 26.20 -5.44 -21.34
CA ILE A 836 25.66 -5.66 -19.99
C ILE A 836 25.96 -7.09 -19.57
N GLU A 837 26.65 -7.23 -18.44
CA GLU A 837 26.91 -8.50 -17.79
C GLU A 837 25.93 -8.74 -16.66
N LEU A 838 25.35 -9.94 -16.61
CA LEU A 838 24.54 -10.39 -15.48
C LEU A 838 25.35 -11.36 -14.63
N VAL A 839 25.37 -11.14 -13.33
CA VAL A 839 25.99 -12.05 -12.34
C VAL A 839 25.02 -12.37 -11.20
N ILE A 840 25.24 -13.53 -10.59
CA ILE A 840 24.69 -13.92 -9.29
C ILE A 840 25.91 -13.96 -8.37
N ASP A 841 25.86 -13.29 -7.21
CA ASP A 841 26.96 -13.28 -6.24
C ASP A 841 27.29 -14.67 -5.69
#